data_AF-J7RUT4-F1
#
_entry.id   AF-J7RUT4-F1
#
_cell.length_a   1.000
_cell.length_b   1.000
_cell.length_c   1.000
_cell.angle_alpha   90.00
_cell.angle_beta   90.00
_cell.angle_gamma   90.00
#
_symmetry.space_group_name_H-M   'P 1'
#
loop_
_entity.id
_entity.type
_entity.pdbx_description
1 polymer ?
#
loop_
_entity_poly.entity_id
_entity_poly.type
_entity_poly.pdbx_seq_one_letter_code
_entity_poly.pdbx_strand_id
1 'polypeptide(L)'
;MAVVGGVPSGMNPFHYNSSSPLTLFLFQTCLILATCNLIHIPFSMIRQPKVISEVIAGVILGPTVFGQIPNYTETVFPASSIPGLNLTANLGIILFMFFLGLEVDLPFIKKHLKTALSIGITTLAVPFGCGCLLAIPLFHNYANKDPDARIIKFTVFMIFIAVSIAVTAFPVLCRILNELRLIKDRAGVVVLGAGIINDILGWILLALSVILSSSNSDPLNTVYILLCTLGWFLVYFYPIRFILKWGLVKTHELERTKPSPLATMCILFVMFISAYFTDIIGVHPIFGAFIAGLIVPRENQYVVKLTERMEDIPNIVLIPIYFAVAGLNVDLTLLNEGKDWGFVFASIAIAIASKIISGSLMGKLHGLFWRESLAVGILMSCKGIVEIVVLTVGLNAGIISRKIFGMFILMALVSTFVTTPLTIVAYPNSYRAELQKWLDKPDAETDTHSSATEFIKMQDYTNQLTTFSDLLKFRFSEIVNIVNTTEGVSPSLELINYLNLGKQPPRVEPVHHEEASKESTSSSFKTTSKFKTLAKHFSRQTDDTGLTCIEEAPSGFEYCIPLKTVHIRLLTERTTDLLRSSTMYDDDPHFVANCDSLLQIFAIFAKLSKVPFSSEVIFSTIREKAVNIRSMDFYDSDFVLLPLKGSTYELRGSSVLVDDKYKSFENFYSHLLGLNELPSGFFSQLCSLRASIGVLISNTGGRLNADKFKCKSFNLLLPSPNLSSSDFLGVYILLLIKHRSVKNRDNVNCTIFTNEKNTSFLGNLCTQLADQSWFHPSDISFVSVSTEEKTENSVEFSPFIESILSKGLSEEAIENLEETTFIVPEPFFEASATFTDDVKAVVLKGANRKFNVLITHYSTSITGT
;
A
#
# COMPACT_ATOMS: atom_id res chain seq x y z
N MET A 1 55.14 18.89 -4.75
CA MET A 1 54.98 18.92 -3.28
C MET A 1 53.55 19.30 -2.98
N ALA A 2 52.76 18.41 -2.38
CA ALA A 2 51.39 18.72 -1.96
C ALA A 2 51.47 19.68 -0.76
N VAL A 3 51.10 20.95 -0.98
CA VAL A 3 51.05 21.95 0.09
C VAL A 3 49.77 21.72 0.87
N VAL A 4 49.91 21.14 2.06
CA VAL A 4 48.82 20.95 3.02
C VAL A 4 48.55 22.30 3.68
N GLY A 5 47.74 23.15 3.04
CA GLY A 5 47.29 24.44 3.57
C GLY A 5 45.82 24.67 3.22
N GLY A 6 45.05 25.37 4.05
CA GLY A 6 43.64 25.68 3.76
C GLY A 6 43.49 27.04 3.05
N VAL A 7 42.25 27.49 2.86
CA VAL A 7 41.95 28.89 2.48
C VAL A 7 42.64 29.92 3.38
N PRO A 8 42.78 29.71 4.71
CA PRO A 8 43.55 30.62 5.58
C PRO A 8 45.05 30.73 5.22
N SER A 9 45.59 29.78 4.46
CA SER A 9 46.97 29.78 3.98
C SER A 9 47.12 30.44 2.60
N GLY A 10 46.07 31.08 2.08
CA GLY A 10 46.05 31.75 0.77
C GLY A 10 45.75 30.83 -0.42
N MET A 11 45.33 29.59 -0.19
CA MET A 11 44.96 28.67 -1.28
C MET A 11 43.56 28.99 -1.83
N ASN A 12 43.43 29.05 -3.16
CA ASN A 12 42.14 29.20 -3.81
C ASN A 12 41.42 27.84 -3.87
N PRO A 13 40.24 27.68 -3.24
CA PRO A 13 39.50 26.41 -3.21
C PRO A 13 38.95 25.98 -4.57
N PHE A 14 38.88 26.91 -5.53
CA PHE A 14 38.41 26.65 -6.90
C PHE A 14 39.54 26.28 -7.87
N HIS A 15 40.80 26.32 -7.42
CA HIS A 15 41.91 25.86 -8.25
C HIS A 15 41.97 24.33 -8.26
N TYR A 16 41.76 23.72 -9.41
CA TYR A 16 41.83 22.26 -9.55
C TYR A 16 43.26 21.76 -9.30
N ASN A 17 43.41 20.82 -8.38
CA ASN A 17 44.66 20.12 -8.13
C ASN A 17 44.46 18.61 -8.38
N SER A 18 45.13 18.07 -9.41
CA SER A 18 45.04 16.65 -9.77
C SER A 18 45.46 15.71 -8.64
N SER A 19 46.36 16.14 -7.75
CA SER A 19 46.78 15.35 -6.59
C SER A 19 45.78 15.37 -5.43
N SER A 20 44.88 16.36 -5.38
CA SER A 20 43.88 16.52 -4.32
C SER A 20 42.58 17.15 -4.84
N PRO A 21 41.81 16.45 -5.70
CA PRO A 21 40.62 17.02 -6.35
C PRO A 21 39.40 17.19 -5.41
N LEU A 22 39.51 16.75 -4.15
CA LEU A 22 38.40 16.61 -3.21
C LEU A 22 37.67 17.93 -2.93
N THR A 23 38.38 19.04 -2.70
CA THR A 23 37.78 20.33 -2.33
C THR A 23 36.83 20.86 -3.39
N LEU A 24 37.27 20.87 -4.66
CA LEU A 24 36.44 21.30 -5.77
C LEU A 24 35.29 20.33 -6.03
N PHE A 25 35.54 19.01 -5.94
CA PHE A 25 34.52 17.99 -6.10
C PHE A 25 33.39 18.11 -5.07
N LEU A 26 33.71 18.37 -3.79
CA LEU A 26 32.71 18.59 -2.75
C LEU A 26 31.88 19.85 -3.03
N PHE A 27 32.52 20.93 -3.44
CA PHE A 27 31.81 22.16 -3.84
C PHE A 27 30.85 21.91 -5.01
N GLN A 28 31.34 21.26 -6.08
CA GLN A 28 30.55 20.89 -7.25
C GLN A 28 29.35 20.01 -6.86
N THR A 29 29.58 19.02 -5.98
CA THR A 29 28.53 18.14 -5.47
C THR A 29 27.46 18.92 -4.70
N CYS A 30 27.86 19.79 -3.78
CA CYS A 30 26.93 20.65 -3.04
C CYS A 30 26.12 21.57 -3.98
N LEU A 31 26.79 22.18 -4.96
CA LEU A 31 26.14 23.05 -5.95
C LEU A 31 25.11 22.29 -6.80
N ILE A 32 25.48 21.10 -7.28
CA ILE A 32 24.59 20.22 -8.05
C ILE A 32 23.37 19.84 -7.20
N LEU A 33 23.58 19.30 -6.00
CA LEU A 33 22.50 18.85 -5.13
C LEU A 33 21.57 19.99 -4.72
N ALA A 34 22.12 21.16 -4.40
CA ALA A 34 21.34 22.35 -4.08
C ALA A 34 20.46 22.75 -5.27
N THR A 35 21.04 22.83 -6.47
CA THR A 35 20.33 23.25 -7.70
C THR A 35 19.24 22.24 -8.09
N CYS A 36 19.53 20.94 -8.05
CA CYS A 36 18.56 19.87 -8.31
C CYS A 36 17.33 19.99 -7.38
N ASN A 37 17.55 20.18 -6.08
CA ASN A 37 16.45 20.29 -5.12
C ASN A 37 15.68 21.62 -5.26
N LEU A 38 16.36 22.73 -5.51
CA LEU A 38 15.72 24.05 -5.71
C LEU A 38 14.75 24.03 -6.89
N ILE A 39 15.16 23.42 -8.01
CA ILE A 39 14.32 23.26 -9.21
C ILE A 39 13.19 22.24 -8.96
N HIS A 40 13.44 21.23 -8.11
CA HIS A 40 12.42 20.23 -7.80
C HIS A 40 11.23 20.81 -7.02
N ILE A 41 11.42 21.82 -6.16
CA ILE A 41 10.34 22.41 -5.35
C ILE A 41 9.12 22.82 -6.21
N PRO A 42 9.22 23.72 -7.21
CA PRO A 42 8.08 24.08 -8.05
C PRO A 42 7.59 22.90 -8.91
N PHE A 43 8.49 22.03 -9.37
CA PHE A 43 8.14 20.91 -10.24
C PHE A 43 7.36 19.81 -9.52
N SER A 44 7.65 19.61 -8.23
CA SER A 44 6.89 18.70 -7.37
C SER A 44 5.43 19.13 -7.23
N MET A 45 5.15 20.45 -7.23
CA MET A 45 3.78 20.97 -7.19
C MET A 45 2.98 20.62 -8.46
N ILE A 46 3.65 20.45 -9.60
CA ILE A 46 3.06 20.04 -10.88
C ILE A 46 3.17 18.51 -11.08
N ARG A 47 3.50 17.75 -10.02
CA ARG A 47 3.63 16.27 -10.05
C ARG A 47 4.65 15.75 -11.06
N GLN A 48 5.72 16.53 -11.30
CA GLN A 48 6.79 16.12 -12.21
C GLN A 48 7.82 15.22 -11.50
N PRO A 49 8.28 14.12 -12.13
CA PRO A 49 9.34 13.27 -11.56
C PRO A 49 10.64 14.03 -11.30
N LYS A 50 11.32 13.70 -10.19
CA LYS A 50 12.58 14.36 -9.76
C LYS A 50 13.71 14.30 -10.81
N VAL A 51 13.76 13.24 -11.61
CA VAL A 51 14.75 13.06 -12.68
C VAL A 51 14.75 14.25 -13.67
N ILE A 52 13.57 14.82 -13.94
CA ILE A 52 13.45 15.98 -14.85
C ILE A 52 14.18 17.19 -14.26
N SER A 53 13.95 17.50 -12.97
CA SER A 53 14.64 18.59 -12.29
C SER A 53 16.15 18.37 -12.19
N GLU A 54 16.62 17.12 -12.05
CA GLU A 54 18.05 16.80 -11.94
C GLU A 54 18.80 17.02 -13.27
N VAL A 55 18.20 16.63 -14.40
CA VAL A 55 18.80 16.88 -15.72
C VAL A 55 18.74 18.37 -16.06
N ILE A 56 17.63 19.06 -15.80
CA ILE A 56 17.51 20.50 -16.05
C ILE A 56 18.49 21.29 -15.19
N ALA A 57 18.72 20.87 -13.94
CA ALA A 57 19.78 21.45 -13.11
C ALA A 57 21.15 21.35 -13.79
N GLY A 58 21.47 20.18 -14.35
CA GLY A 58 22.67 19.98 -15.15
C GLY A 58 22.75 20.91 -16.38
N VAL A 59 21.65 21.05 -17.13
CA VAL A 59 21.58 21.96 -18.30
C VAL A 59 21.81 23.42 -17.89
N ILE A 60 21.25 23.84 -16.75
CA ILE A 60 21.42 25.20 -16.20
C ILE A 60 22.85 25.43 -15.74
N LEU A 61 23.44 24.47 -15.00
CA LEU A 61 24.81 24.54 -14.53
C LEU A 61 25.84 24.40 -15.67
N GLY A 62 25.42 23.87 -16.82
CA GLY A 62 26.25 23.59 -17.98
C GLY A 62 26.49 24.78 -18.91
N PRO A 63 27.04 24.53 -20.11
CA PRO A 63 27.41 25.57 -21.08
C PRO A 63 26.19 26.36 -21.60
N THR A 64 25.00 25.80 -21.49
CA THR A 64 23.76 26.39 -22.03
C THR A 64 23.32 27.65 -21.29
N VAL A 65 23.42 27.70 -19.95
CA VAL A 65 22.94 28.86 -19.15
C VAL A 65 24.08 29.49 -18.37
N PHE A 66 24.58 28.87 -17.30
CA PHE A 66 25.62 29.48 -16.47
C PHE A 66 26.99 29.49 -17.13
N GLY A 67 27.27 28.55 -18.05
CA GLY A 67 28.52 28.57 -18.81
C GLY A 67 28.64 29.72 -19.82
N GLN A 68 27.59 30.53 -20.02
CA GLN A 68 27.67 31.79 -20.76
C GLN A 68 28.27 32.93 -19.92
N ILE A 69 28.39 32.76 -18.60
CA ILE A 69 29.03 33.72 -17.71
C ILE A 69 30.55 33.61 -17.89
N PRO A 70 31.28 34.72 -18.15
CA PRO A 70 32.72 34.68 -18.36
C PRO A 70 33.44 34.07 -17.14
N ASN A 71 34.42 33.19 -17.41
CA ASN A 71 35.21 32.45 -16.43
C ASN A 71 34.45 31.45 -15.52
N TYR A 72 33.12 31.35 -15.59
CA TYR A 72 32.36 30.43 -14.73
C TYR A 72 32.72 28.95 -14.99
N THR A 73 32.70 28.53 -16.26
CA THR A 73 32.97 27.13 -16.62
C THR A 73 34.39 26.72 -16.24
N GLU A 74 35.38 27.60 -16.45
CA GLU A 74 36.78 27.33 -16.12
C GLU A 74 37.05 27.28 -14.61
N THR A 75 36.29 28.04 -13.82
CA THR A 75 36.47 28.12 -12.35
C THR A 75 35.69 27.04 -11.61
N VAL A 76 34.44 26.78 -12.00
CA VAL A 76 33.54 25.87 -11.27
C VAL A 76 33.55 24.46 -11.85
N PHE A 77 33.63 24.32 -13.18
CA PHE A 77 33.62 23.02 -13.88
C PHE A 77 34.79 22.89 -14.87
N PRO A 78 36.05 23.04 -14.43
CA PRO A 78 37.20 22.88 -15.33
C PRO A 78 37.20 21.49 -15.95
N ALA A 79 37.61 21.38 -17.22
CA ALA A 79 37.61 20.12 -17.97
C ALA A 79 38.39 18.98 -17.28
N SER A 80 39.40 19.34 -16.48
CA SER A 80 40.18 18.39 -15.67
C SER A 80 39.40 17.79 -14.48
N SER A 81 38.35 18.45 -14.00
CA SER A 81 37.51 17.96 -12.90
C SER A 81 36.39 17.01 -13.33
N ILE A 82 35.94 17.13 -14.59
CA ILE A 82 34.83 16.34 -15.17
C ILE A 82 35.03 14.82 -15.05
N PRO A 83 36.24 14.25 -15.29
CA PRO A 83 36.46 12.81 -15.11
C PRO A 83 36.17 12.30 -13.69
N GLY A 84 36.46 13.11 -12.66
CA GLY A 84 36.16 12.77 -11.27
C GLY A 84 34.65 12.72 -11.00
N LEU A 85 33.90 13.72 -11.51
CA LEU A 85 32.44 13.73 -11.46
C LEU A 85 31.84 12.54 -12.21
N ASN A 86 32.35 12.23 -13.41
CA ASN A 86 31.93 11.07 -14.20
C ASN A 86 32.15 9.75 -13.45
N LEU A 87 33.24 9.60 -12.71
CA LEU A 87 33.49 8.38 -11.93
C LEU A 87 32.43 8.19 -10.84
N THR A 88 32.13 9.24 -10.07
CA THR A 88 31.08 9.19 -9.03
C THR A 88 29.69 8.97 -9.63
N ALA A 89 29.39 9.67 -10.72
CA ALA A 89 28.15 9.52 -11.49
C ALA A 89 27.97 8.06 -11.97
N ASN A 90 29.01 7.48 -12.56
CA ASN A 90 29.01 6.10 -13.05
C ASN A 90 28.87 5.07 -11.92
N LEU A 91 29.43 5.34 -10.73
CA LEU A 91 29.18 4.51 -9.55
C LEU A 91 27.71 4.56 -9.12
N GLY A 92 27.11 5.75 -9.17
CA GLY A 92 25.69 5.96 -8.87
C GLY A 92 24.77 5.15 -9.77
N ILE A 93 25.00 5.20 -11.09
CA ILE A 93 24.17 4.47 -12.06
C ILE A 93 24.39 2.95 -11.97
N ILE A 94 25.58 2.46 -11.62
CA ILE A 94 25.83 1.03 -11.34
C ILE A 94 24.96 0.57 -10.17
N LEU A 95 24.98 1.31 -9.06
CA LEU A 95 24.16 1.00 -7.87
C LEU A 95 22.66 1.08 -8.19
N PHE A 96 22.24 2.11 -8.93
CA PHE A 96 20.85 2.25 -9.37
C PHE A 96 20.41 1.05 -10.21
N MET A 97 21.22 0.60 -11.15
CA MET A 97 20.90 -0.52 -12.04
C MET A 97 20.88 -1.86 -11.31
N PHE A 98 21.69 -1.99 -10.25
CA PHE A 98 21.57 -3.10 -9.32
C PHE A 98 20.22 -3.10 -8.59
N PHE A 99 19.78 -1.96 -8.02
CA PHE A 99 18.44 -1.87 -7.40
C PHE A 99 17.31 -2.09 -8.40
N LEU A 100 17.46 -1.62 -9.64
CA LEU A 100 16.51 -1.92 -10.69
C LEU A 100 16.41 -3.43 -10.97
N GLY A 101 17.55 -4.13 -11.03
CA GLY A 101 17.57 -5.59 -11.16
C GLY A 101 16.90 -6.33 -9.99
N LEU A 102 16.99 -5.76 -8.79
CA LEU A 102 16.29 -6.26 -7.60
C LEU A 102 14.76 -6.09 -7.71
N GLU A 103 14.31 -4.98 -8.28
CA GLU A 103 12.88 -4.61 -8.39
C GLU A 103 12.12 -5.42 -9.46
N VAL A 104 12.79 -5.90 -10.52
CA VAL A 104 12.14 -6.59 -11.66
C VAL A 104 11.46 -7.90 -11.26
N ASP A 105 10.13 -7.97 -11.16
CA ASP A 105 9.41 -9.19 -10.72
C ASP A 105 9.08 -10.22 -11.84
N LEU A 106 9.91 -11.26 -11.95
CA LEU A 106 9.75 -12.32 -12.95
C LEU A 106 8.42 -13.11 -12.86
N PRO A 107 7.88 -13.44 -11.66
CA PRO A 107 6.54 -14.03 -11.52
C PRO A 107 5.41 -13.12 -12.01
N PHE A 108 5.41 -11.83 -11.67
CA PHE A 108 4.43 -10.84 -12.15
C PHE A 108 4.38 -10.81 -13.69
N ILE A 109 5.55 -10.74 -14.32
CA ILE A 109 5.70 -10.75 -15.78
C ILE A 109 5.08 -12.01 -16.39
N LYS A 110 5.22 -13.18 -15.76
CA LYS A 110 4.66 -14.45 -16.28
C LYS A 110 3.13 -14.46 -16.31
N LYS A 111 2.47 -13.88 -15.29
CA LYS A 111 1.00 -13.89 -15.17
C LYS A 111 0.31 -13.06 -16.26
N HIS A 112 0.89 -11.91 -16.63
CA HIS A 112 0.35 -11.00 -17.64
C HIS A 112 1.16 -10.99 -18.95
N LEU A 113 1.97 -12.04 -19.18
CA LEU A 113 3.01 -12.07 -20.21
C LEU A 113 2.46 -11.82 -21.61
N LYS A 114 1.33 -12.44 -22.00
CA LYS A 114 0.84 -12.36 -23.38
C LYS A 114 0.48 -10.94 -23.80
N THR A 115 -0.30 -10.25 -22.96
CA THR A 115 -0.75 -8.87 -23.21
C THR A 115 0.41 -7.88 -23.10
N ALA A 116 1.20 -7.99 -22.01
CA ALA A 116 2.36 -7.15 -21.78
C ALA A 116 3.43 -7.28 -22.88
N LEU A 117 3.72 -8.51 -23.33
CA LEU A 117 4.70 -8.79 -24.38
C LEU A 117 4.27 -8.23 -25.73
N SER A 118 3.00 -8.41 -26.09
CA SER A 118 2.45 -7.88 -27.34
C SER A 118 2.54 -6.34 -27.39
N ILE A 119 2.17 -5.67 -26.30
CA ILE A 119 2.25 -4.21 -26.19
C ILE A 119 3.70 -3.73 -26.13
N GLY A 120 4.55 -4.37 -25.32
CA GLY A 120 5.98 -4.06 -25.22
C GLY A 120 6.67 -4.14 -26.59
N ILE A 121 6.62 -5.29 -27.25
CA ILE A 121 7.26 -5.48 -28.56
C ILE A 121 6.74 -4.49 -29.60
N THR A 122 5.43 -4.22 -29.64
CA THR A 122 4.87 -3.30 -30.64
C THR A 122 5.26 -1.85 -30.37
N THR A 123 5.20 -1.44 -29.10
CA THR A 123 5.62 -0.09 -28.66
C THR A 123 7.13 0.10 -28.72
N LEU A 124 7.92 -0.96 -28.89
CA LEU A 124 9.35 -0.88 -29.19
C LEU A 124 9.57 -0.85 -30.71
N ALA A 125 8.98 -1.78 -31.47
CA ALA A 125 9.23 -1.98 -32.89
C ALA A 125 8.76 -0.81 -33.77
N VAL A 126 7.58 -0.24 -33.49
CA VAL A 126 7.03 0.86 -34.30
C VAL A 126 7.89 2.13 -34.18
N PRO A 127 8.20 2.64 -32.97
CA PRO A 127 9.10 3.78 -32.83
C PRO A 127 10.53 3.48 -33.30
N PHE A 128 11.01 2.23 -33.17
CA PHE A 128 12.31 1.83 -33.71
C PHE A 128 12.35 2.01 -35.23
N GLY A 129 11.32 1.56 -35.95
CA GLY A 129 11.18 1.77 -37.39
C GLY A 129 11.15 3.26 -37.76
N CYS A 130 10.38 4.07 -37.03
CA CYS A 130 10.36 5.53 -37.22
C CYS A 130 11.73 6.17 -36.95
N GLY A 131 12.47 5.68 -35.94
CA GLY A 131 13.81 6.16 -35.64
C GLY A 131 14.84 5.80 -36.71
N CYS A 132 14.74 4.62 -37.32
CA CYS A 132 15.54 4.26 -38.51
C CYS A 132 15.29 5.25 -39.66
N LEU A 133 14.04 5.64 -39.89
CA LEU A 133 13.69 6.65 -40.90
C LEU A 133 14.24 8.03 -40.55
N LEU A 134 14.16 8.45 -39.29
CA LEU A 134 14.71 9.74 -38.83
C LEU A 134 16.25 9.77 -38.90
N ALA A 135 16.92 8.61 -38.75
CA ALA A 135 18.37 8.53 -38.80
C ALA A 135 18.94 8.87 -40.18
N ILE A 136 18.19 8.64 -41.28
CA ILE A 136 18.63 8.95 -42.65
C ILE A 136 18.94 10.46 -42.80
N PRO A 137 17.99 11.39 -42.58
CA PRO A 137 18.28 12.81 -42.71
C PRO A 137 19.23 13.32 -41.61
N LEU A 138 19.23 12.75 -40.40
CA LEU A 138 20.18 13.13 -39.37
C LEU A 138 21.63 12.79 -39.77
N PHE A 139 21.86 11.60 -40.33
CA PHE A 139 23.19 11.17 -40.74
C PHE A 139 23.75 12.07 -41.84
N HIS A 140 22.97 12.36 -42.88
CA HIS A 140 23.41 13.25 -43.97
C HIS A 140 23.70 14.68 -43.49
N ASN A 141 23.01 15.15 -42.46
CA ASN A 141 23.16 16.53 -41.98
C ASN A 141 24.25 16.70 -40.91
N TYR A 142 24.55 15.69 -40.10
CA TYR A 142 25.41 15.85 -38.91
C TYR A 142 26.51 14.79 -38.77
N ALA A 143 26.38 13.60 -39.36
CA ALA A 143 27.42 12.57 -39.24
C ALA A 143 28.58 12.84 -40.21
N ASN A 144 29.80 12.52 -39.78
CA ASN A 144 31.04 12.62 -40.58
C ASN A 144 31.34 14.02 -41.17
N LYS A 145 30.82 15.10 -40.56
CA LYS A 145 31.10 16.49 -40.96
C LYS A 145 32.21 17.16 -40.16
N ASP A 146 32.55 16.62 -38.99
CA ASP A 146 33.71 17.07 -38.23
C ASP A 146 34.99 16.40 -38.77
N PRO A 147 36.03 17.15 -39.17
CA PRO A 147 37.28 16.61 -39.70
C PRO A 147 38.03 15.68 -38.73
N ASP A 148 37.85 15.90 -37.41
CA ASP A 148 38.52 15.17 -36.33
C ASP A 148 37.68 14.02 -35.74
N ALA A 149 36.44 13.83 -36.22
CA ALA A 149 35.55 12.80 -35.71
C ALA A 149 35.81 11.43 -36.35
N ARG A 150 35.71 10.36 -35.56
CA ARG A 150 35.79 8.97 -36.04
C ARG A 150 34.74 8.76 -37.14
N ILE A 151 35.13 8.11 -38.25
CA ILE A 151 34.19 7.77 -39.32
C ILE A 151 33.19 6.75 -38.80
N ILE A 152 31.91 7.14 -38.73
CA ILE A 152 30.84 6.29 -38.21
C ILE A 152 30.15 5.58 -39.38
N LYS A 153 29.98 4.26 -39.28
CA LYS A 153 29.17 3.48 -40.23
C LYS A 153 27.69 3.85 -40.06
N PHE A 154 27.01 4.14 -41.16
CA PHE A 154 25.58 4.48 -41.17
C PHE A 154 24.72 3.49 -40.36
N THR A 155 24.98 2.19 -40.49
CA THR A 155 24.22 1.14 -39.78
C THR A 155 24.27 1.30 -38.25
N VAL A 156 25.44 1.66 -37.70
CA VAL A 156 25.62 1.84 -36.26
C VAL A 156 24.85 3.07 -35.79
N PHE A 157 24.99 4.18 -36.53
CA PHE A 157 24.25 5.41 -36.25
C PHE A 157 22.73 5.21 -36.33
N MET A 158 22.25 4.50 -37.35
CA MET A 158 20.83 4.21 -37.56
C MET A 158 20.25 3.39 -36.41
N ILE A 159 20.90 2.29 -36.04
CA ILE A 159 20.46 1.46 -34.91
C ILE A 159 20.46 2.29 -33.63
N PHE A 160 21.49 3.09 -33.38
CA PHE A 160 21.60 3.90 -32.16
C PHE A 160 20.47 4.94 -32.04
N ILE A 161 20.18 5.67 -33.12
CA ILE A 161 19.07 6.64 -33.16
C ILE A 161 17.71 5.94 -32.99
N ALA A 162 17.54 4.78 -33.63
CA ALA A 162 16.33 3.97 -33.50
C ALA A 162 16.11 3.48 -32.06
N VAL A 163 17.17 3.00 -31.40
CA VAL A 163 17.13 2.60 -29.98
C VAL A 163 16.77 3.80 -29.10
N SER A 164 17.41 4.95 -29.30
CA SER A 164 17.12 6.15 -28.51
C SER A 164 15.65 6.56 -28.65
N ILE A 165 15.04 6.50 -29.84
CA ILE A 165 13.61 6.82 -29.98
C ILE A 165 12.70 5.74 -29.36
N ALA A 166 13.11 4.48 -29.43
CA ALA A 166 12.27 3.34 -29.06
C ALA A 166 12.26 2.99 -27.57
N VAL A 167 13.29 3.31 -26.80
CA VAL A 167 13.36 2.86 -25.40
C VAL A 167 12.39 3.66 -24.52
N THR A 168 11.59 2.95 -23.72
CA THR A 168 10.77 3.51 -22.63
C THR A 168 11.53 3.27 -21.31
N ALA A 169 11.36 4.13 -20.30
CA ALA A 169 12.02 3.95 -19.00
C ALA A 169 11.04 3.47 -17.92
N PHE A 170 11.12 2.20 -17.54
CA PHE A 170 10.28 1.58 -16.50
C PHE A 170 10.33 2.29 -15.13
N PRO A 171 11.48 2.72 -14.58
CA PRO A 171 11.52 3.33 -13.24
C PRO A 171 10.74 4.64 -13.16
N VAL A 172 10.86 5.47 -14.20
CA VAL A 172 10.14 6.75 -14.28
C VAL A 172 8.66 6.51 -14.52
N LEU A 173 8.34 5.51 -15.36
CA LEU A 173 6.97 5.08 -15.60
C LEU A 173 6.27 4.58 -14.33
N CYS A 174 6.93 3.75 -13.52
CA CYS A 174 6.43 3.27 -12.24
C CYS A 174 6.12 4.44 -11.30
N ARG A 175 7.04 5.41 -11.21
CA ARG A 175 6.85 6.62 -10.40
C ARG A 175 5.68 7.48 -10.89
N ILE A 176 5.53 7.69 -12.20
CA ILE A 176 4.39 8.43 -12.76
C ILE A 176 3.08 7.69 -12.47
N LEU A 177 3.04 6.37 -12.66
CA LEU A 177 1.86 5.57 -12.34
C LEU A 177 1.48 5.66 -10.86
N ASN A 178 2.46 5.69 -9.96
CA ASN A 178 2.20 5.84 -8.53
C ASN A 178 1.62 7.22 -8.20
N GLU A 179 2.26 8.28 -8.70
CA GLU A 179 1.84 9.67 -8.49
C GLU A 179 0.41 9.92 -9.03
N LEU A 180 0.04 9.23 -10.10
CA LEU A 180 -1.30 9.29 -10.69
C LEU A 180 -2.30 8.29 -10.10
N ARG A 181 -1.85 7.44 -9.15
CA ARG A 181 -2.62 6.35 -8.53
C ARG A 181 -3.22 5.38 -9.55
N LEU A 182 -2.42 5.00 -10.56
CA LEU A 182 -2.82 4.12 -11.67
C LEU A 182 -2.27 2.71 -11.57
N ILE A 183 -1.40 2.39 -10.59
CA ILE A 183 -0.73 1.08 -10.46
C ILE A 183 -1.73 -0.09 -10.42
N LYS A 184 -2.89 0.12 -9.78
CA LYS A 184 -3.94 -0.90 -9.62
C LYS A 184 -4.91 -0.98 -10.79
N ASP A 185 -4.91 0.01 -11.67
CA ASP A 185 -5.84 0.06 -12.79
C ASP A 185 -5.39 -0.91 -13.89
N ARG A 186 -6.35 -1.45 -14.66
CA ARG A 186 -6.07 -2.36 -15.79
C ARG A 186 -5.01 -1.80 -16.75
N ALA A 187 -5.12 -0.51 -17.08
CA ALA A 187 -4.15 0.19 -17.91
C ALA A 187 -2.75 0.26 -17.27
N GLY A 188 -2.67 0.49 -15.95
CA GLY A 188 -1.40 0.56 -15.22
C GLY A 188 -0.67 -0.79 -15.13
N VAL A 189 -1.38 -1.87 -14.82
CA VAL A 189 -0.81 -3.24 -14.77
C VAL A 189 -0.22 -3.64 -16.12
N VAL A 190 -0.96 -3.39 -17.20
CA VAL A 190 -0.51 -3.67 -18.58
C VAL A 190 0.72 -2.85 -18.93
N VAL A 191 0.73 -1.56 -18.56
CA VAL A 191 1.84 -0.65 -18.82
C VAL A 191 3.09 -1.01 -18.03
N LEU A 192 2.95 -1.43 -16.77
CA LEU A 192 4.08 -1.90 -15.95
C LEU A 192 4.73 -3.13 -16.59
N GLY A 193 3.93 -4.14 -16.95
CA GLY A 193 4.45 -5.35 -17.60
C GLY A 193 5.16 -5.06 -18.92
N ALA A 194 4.55 -4.24 -19.78
CA ALA A 194 5.15 -3.87 -21.06
C ALA A 194 6.38 -2.96 -20.90
N GLY A 195 6.42 -2.12 -19.86
CA GLY A 195 7.57 -1.29 -19.50
C GLY A 195 8.79 -2.12 -19.14
N ILE A 196 8.63 -3.18 -18.34
CA ILE A 196 9.74 -4.09 -17.98
C ILE A 196 10.31 -4.77 -19.23
N ILE A 197 9.44 -5.22 -20.15
CA ILE A 197 9.86 -5.85 -21.40
C ILE A 197 10.63 -4.86 -22.27
N ASN A 198 10.17 -3.61 -22.35
CA ASN A 198 10.86 -2.55 -23.07
C ASN A 198 12.22 -2.22 -22.47
N ASP A 199 12.35 -2.20 -21.13
CA ASP A 199 13.63 -2.01 -20.47
C ASP A 199 14.60 -3.15 -20.81
N ILE A 200 14.20 -4.41 -20.65
CA ILE A 200 15.05 -5.58 -20.97
C ILE A 200 15.49 -5.57 -22.44
N LEU A 201 14.56 -5.36 -23.37
CA LEU A 201 14.88 -5.30 -24.80
C LEU A 201 15.72 -4.07 -25.16
N GLY A 202 15.46 -2.92 -24.55
CA GLY A 202 16.22 -1.70 -24.73
C GLY A 202 17.68 -1.87 -24.35
N TRP A 203 17.94 -2.55 -23.24
CA TRP A 203 19.28 -2.93 -22.81
C TRP A 203 19.98 -3.87 -23.80
N ILE A 204 19.30 -4.92 -24.28
CA ILE A 204 19.85 -5.82 -25.30
C ILE A 204 20.22 -5.06 -26.58
N LEU A 205 19.33 -4.17 -27.03
CA LEU A 205 19.56 -3.35 -28.23
C LEU A 205 20.68 -2.32 -28.03
N LEU A 206 20.80 -1.72 -26.85
CA LEU A 206 21.91 -0.82 -26.50
C LEU A 206 23.24 -1.58 -26.53
N ALA A 207 23.33 -2.73 -25.85
CA ALA A 207 24.52 -3.56 -25.83
C ALA A 207 24.94 -3.92 -27.27
N LEU A 208 23.98 -4.34 -28.09
CA LEU A 208 24.21 -4.62 -29.51
C LEU A 208 24.77 -3.38 -30.24
N SER A 209 24.17 -2.19 -30.06
CA SER A 209 24.62 -0.96 -30.71
C SER A 209 26.07 -0.58 -30.35
N VAL A 210 26.45 -0.75 -29.08
CA VAL A 210 27.81 -0.46 -28.59
C VAL A 210 28.80 -1.48 -29.15
N ILE A 211 28.48 -2.77 -29.12
CA ILE A 211 29.35 -3.82 -29.68
C ILE A 211 29.60 -3.58 -31.17
N LEU A 212 28.56 -3.22 -31.95
CA LEU A 212 28.73 -2.87 -33.37
C LEU A 212 29.60 -1.62 -33.55
N SER A 213 29.51 -0.62 -32.67
CA SER A 213 30.29 0.63 -32.75
C SER A 213 31.78 0.45 -32.43
N SER A 214 32.11 -0.45 -31.51
CA SER A 214 33.49 -0.73 -31.10
C SER A 214 34.28 -1.48 -32.18
N SER A 215 33.59 -2.11 -33.14
CA SER A 215 34.20 -2.91 -34.21
C SER A 215 34.82 -2.07 -35.35
N ASN A 216 36.08 -1.67 -35.17
CA ASN A 216 36.86 -1.05 -36.24
C ASN A 216 37.52 -2.04 -37.23
N SER A 217 37.36 -3.37 -37.10
CA SER A 217 37.90 -4.26 -38.15
C SER A 217 37.31 -5.67 -38.32
N ASP A 218 36.81 -6.40 -37.31
CA ASP A 218 36.48 -7.84 -37.51
C ASP A 218 35.11 -8.30 -36.94
N PRO A 219 34.19 -8.84 -37.78
CA PRO A 219 32.93 -9.46 -37.33
C PRO A 219 33.12 -10.58 -36.29
N LEU A 220 34.28 -11.23 -36.31
CA LEU A 220 34.67 -12.27 -35.35
C LEU A 220 34.77 -11.73 -33.92
N ASN A 221 35.28 -10.51 -33.74
CA ASN A 221 35.40 -9.90 -32.42
C ASN A 221 34.02 -9.56 -31.83
N THR A 222 33.09 -9.09 -32.66
CA THR A 222 31.68 -8.84 -32.26
C THR A 222 31.01 -10.12 -31.76
N VAL A 223 31.17 -11.23 -32.49
CA VAL A 223 30.63 -12.54 -32.08
C VAL A 223 31.31 -13.04 -30.81
N TYR A 224 32.62 -12.84 -30.68
CA TYR A 224 33.37 -13.20 -29.46
C TYR A 224 32.86 -12.45 -28.24
N ILE A 225 32.69 -11.12 -28.32
CA ILE A 225 32.11 -10.31 -27.23
C ILE A 225 30.72 -10.81 -26.88
N LEU A 226 29.86 -11.08 -27.88
CA LEU A 226 28.52 -11.61 -27.65
C LEU A 226 28.54 -12.97 -26.93
N LEU A 227 29.41 -13.89 -27.34
CA LEU A 227 29.58 -15.19 -26.68
C LEU A 227 30.11 -15.05 -25.25
N CYS A 228 31.08 -14.16 -25.01
CA CYS A 228 31.59 -13.87 -23.67
C CYS A 228 30.51 -13.29 -22.77
N THR A 229 29.68 -12.35 -23.26
CA THR A 229 28.56 -11.78 -22.49
C THR A 229 27.50 -12.83 -22.15
N LEU A 230 27.16 -13.70 -23.10
CA LEU A 230 26.22 -14.80 -22.87
C LEU A 230 26.80 -15.80 -21.87
N GLY A 231 28.08 -16.16 -22.00
CA GLY A 231 28.77 -17.02 -21.06
C GLY A 231 28.78 -16.43 -19.65
N TRP A 232 29.07 -15.13 -19.52
CA TRP A 232 29.02 -14.42 -18.24
C TRP A 232 27.63 -14.42 -17.62
N PHE A 233 26.59 -14.18 -18.43
CA PHE A 233 25.20 -14.25 -18.00
C PHE A 233 24.84 -15.65 -17.47
N LEU A 234 25.24 -16.72 -18.16
CA LEU A 234 25.01 -18.11 -17.72
C LEU A 234 25.74 -18.40 -16.40
N VAL A 235 26.98 -17.95 -16.24
CA VAL A 235 27.74 -18.10 -14.97
C VAL A 235 27.03 -17.37 -13.82
N TYR A 236 26.45 -16.20 -14.05
CA TYR A 236 25.68 -15.51 -13.02
C TYR A 236 24.38 -16.25 -12.67
N PHE A 237 23.64 -16.69 -13.68
CA PHE A 237 22.30 -17.24 -13.49
C PHE A 237 22.28 -18.65 -12.89
N TYR A 238 23.32 -19.45 -13.13
CA TYR A 238 23.40 -20.84 -12.66
C TYR A 238 24.31 -20.97 -11.41
N PRO A 239 25.66 -21.01 -11.51
CA PRO A 239 26.49 -21.29 -10.34
C PRO A 239 26.45 -20.19 -9.29
N ILE A 240 26.54 -18.91 -9.67
CA ILE A 240 26.61 -17.80 -8.70
C ILE A 240 25.28 -17.63 -7.97
N ARG A 241 24.16 -17.65 -8.70
CA ARG A 241 22.81 -17.64 -8.09
C ARG A 241 22.61 -18.79 -7.10
N PHE A 242 23.05 -19.99 -7.46
CA PHE A 242 22.95 -21.16 -6.58
C PHE A 242 23.81 -20.98 -5.31
N ILE A 243 25.06 -20.53 -5.45
CA ILE A 243 25.98 -20.29 -4.33
C ILE A 243 25.44 -19.20 -3.40
N LEU A 244 24.94 -18.09 -3.95
CA LEU A 244 24.31 -17.01 -3.19
C LEU A 244 23.12 -17.55 -2.40
N LYS A 245 22.17 -18.21 -3.07
CA LYS A 245 20.99 -18.77 -2.41
C LYS A 245 21.39 -19.76 -1.31
N TRP A 246 22.31 -20.67 -1.59
CA TRP A 246 22.81 -21.63 -0.60
C TRP A 246 23.47 -20.94 0.60
N GLY A 247 24.30 -19.93 0.36
CA GLY A 247 24.96 -19.16 1.41
C GLY A 247 23.97 -18.40 2.30
N LEU A 248 22.98 -17.73 1.69
CA LEU A 248 21.94 -16.98 2.42
C LEU A 248 21.03 -17.89 3.25
N VAL A 249 20.69 -19.08 2.73
CA VAL A 249 19.90 -20.09 3.47
C VAL A 249 20.70 -20.66 4.63
N LYS A 250 21.95 -21.08 4.39
CA LYS A 250 22.80 -21.70 5.42
C LYS A 250 23.10 -20.74 6.59
N THR A 251 23.21 -19.45 6.29
CA THR A 251 23.46 -18.41 7.30
C THR A 251 22.19 -17.91 8.00
N HIS A 252 21.00 -18.45 7.67
CA HIS A 252 19.70 -18.03 8.19
C HIS A 252 19.41 -16.52 7.98
N GLU A 253 20.01 -15.90 6.96
CA GLU A 253 19.87 -14.46 6.69
C GLU A 253 18.52 -14.08 6.09
N LEU A 254 17.86 -15.04 5.41
CA LEU A 254 16.52 -14.84 4.84
C LEU A 254 15.43 -14.64 5.90
N GLU A 255 15.61 -15.23 7.09
CA GLU A 255 14.64 -15.17 8.20
C GLU A 255 14.88 -13.97 9.11
N ARG A 256 16.03 -13.29 9.00
CA ARG A 256 16.33 -12.12 9.81
C ARG A 256 15.43 -10.95 9.43
N THR A 257 15.06 -10.16 10.44
CA THR A 257 14.32 -8.90 10.28
C THR A 257 15.13 -7.82 9.56
N LYS A 258 16.46 -7.81 9.73
CA LYS A 258 17.38 -6.90 9.03
C LYS A 258 18.55 -7.67 8.40
N PRO A 259 18.98 -7.36 7.17
CA PRO A 259 20.11 -8.04 6.54
C PRO A 259 21.41 -7.77 7.32
N SER A 260 22.22 -8.79 7.53
CA SER A 260 23.54 -8.64 8.15
C SER A 260 24.47 -7.75 7.30
N PRO A 261 25.31 -6.90 7.91
CA PRO A 261 26.32 -6.12 7.18
C PRO A 261 27.22 -6.99 6.28
N LEU A 262 27.54 -8.21 6.71
CA LEU A 262 28.37 -9.14 5.94
C LEU A 262 27.63 -9.66 4.69
N ALA A 263 26.34 -9.98 4.82
CA ALA A 263 25.54 -10.41 3.67
C ALA A 263 25.38 -9.28 2.65
N THR A 264 25.10 -8.05 3.12
CA THR A 264 25.04 -6.85 2.28
C THR A 264 26.38 -6.58 1.58
N MET A 265 27.51 -6.70 2.30
CA MET A 265 28.84 -6.58 1.72
C MET A 265 29.09 -7.63 0.64
N CYS A 266 28.74 -8.90 0.87
CA CYS A 266 28.89 -9.98 -0.12
C CYS A 266 28.08 -9.70 -1.39
N ILE A 267 26.86 -9.19 -1.27
CA ILE A 267 26.01 -8.86 -2.43
C ILE A 267 26.59 -7.68 -3.21
N LEU A 268 27.04 -6.63 -2.53
CA LEU A 268 27.76 -5.52 -3.17
C LEU A 268 29.03 -6.00 -3.88
N PHE A 269 29.76 -6.91 -3.27
CA PHE A 269 30.97 -7.47 -3.85
C PHE A 269 30.66 -8.25 -5.15
N VAL A 270 29.60 -9.06 -5.17
CA VAL A 270 29.12 -9.72 -6.38
C VAL A 270 28.72 -8.70 -7.45
N MET A 271 28.02 -7.64 -7.07
CA MET A 271 27.67 -6.55 -7.99
C MET A 271 28.91 -5.88 -8.61
N PHE A 272 29.92 -5.53 -7.80
CA PHE A 272 31.15 -4.91 -8.30
C PHE A 272 31.97 -5.84 -9.20
N ILE A 273 32.07 -7.13 -8.86
CA ILE A 273 32.70 -8.14 -9.71
C ILE A 273 31.97 -8.20 -11.06
N SER A 274 30.64 -8.24 -11.03
CA SER A 274 29.84 -8.29 -12.25
C SER A 274 30.09 -7.07 -13.14
N ALA A 275 30.06 -5.87 -12.57
CA ALA A 275 30.31 -4.62 -13.28
C ALA A 275 31.71 -4.57 -13.87
N TYR A 276 32.73 -4.98 -13.10
CA TYR A 276 34.13 -5.00 -13.52
C TYR A 276 34.39 -5.94 -14.71
N PHE A 277 33.93 -7.19 -14.63
CA PHE A 277 34.14 -8.15 -15.72
C PHE A 277 33.34 -7.79 -16.97
N THR A 278 32.16 -7.18 -16.81
CA THR A 278 31.37 -6.72 -17.96
C THR A 278 32.12 -5.64 -18.74
N ASP A 279 32.78 -4.71 -18.04
CA ASP A 279 33.63 -3.67 -18.65
C ASP A 279 34.80 -4.28 -19.43
N ILE A 280 35.48 -5.28 -18.85
CA ILE A 280 36.58 -6.01 -19.51
C ILE A 280 36.12 -6.71 -20.79
N ILE A 281 34.91 -7.29 -20.79
CA ILE A 281 34.34 -7.95 -21.97
C ILE A 281 34.04 -6.93 -23.10
N GLY A 282 34.06 -5.62 -22.80
CA GLY A 282 33.76 -4.55 -23.77
C GLY A 282 32.28 -4.18 -23.78
N VAL A 283 31.55 -4.49 -22.71
CA VAL A 283 30.15 -4.08 -22.50
C VAL A 283 30.09 -3.14 -21.30
N HIS A 284 29.11 -2.24 -21.26
CA HIS A 284 29.05 -1.23 -20.21
C HIS A 284 28.89 -1.86 -18.79
N PRO A 285 29.59 -1.37 -17.74
CA PRO A 285 29.53 -1.94 -16.38
C PRO A 285 28.11 -2.04 -15.78
N ILE A 286 27.22 -1.13 -16.20
CA ILE A 286 25.80 -1.08 -15.83
C ILE A 286 25.10 -2.44 -16.03
N PHE A 287 25.40 -3.14 -17.12
CA PHE A 287 24.77 -4.43 -17.43
C PHE A 287 25.14 -5.50 -16.40
N GLY A 288 26.40 -5.51 -15.95
CA GLY A 288 26.86 -6.42 -14.91
C GLY A 288 26.11 -6.18 -13.59
N ALA A 289 25.93 -4.91 -13.22
CA ALA A 289 25.22 -4.53 -12.01
C ALA A 289 23.75 -4.99 -12.04
N PHE A 290 23.07 -4.81 -13.18
CA PHE A 290 21.69 -5.26 -13.37
C PHE A 290 21.56 -6.79 -13.26
N ILE A 291 22.46 -7.56 -13.90
CA ILE A 291 22.47 -9.03 -13.79
C ILE A 291 22.70 -9.47 -12.33
N ALA A 292 23.58 -8.79 -11.61
CA ALA A 292 23.82 -9.08 -10.19
C ALA A 292 22.58 -8.83 -9.32
N GLY A 293 21.76 -7.84 -9.64
CA GLY A 293 20.47 -7.61 -8.98
C GLY A 293 19.44 -8.71 -9.27
N LEU A 294 19.34 -9.15 -10.52
CA LEU A 294 18.37 -10.17 -10.95
C LEU A 294 18.56 -11.53 -10.26
N ILE A 295 19.79 -11.88 -9.88
CA ILE A 295 20.09 -13.18 -9.28
C ILE A 295 19.83 -13.25 -7.76
N VAL A 296 19.60 -12.11 -7.10
CA VAL A 296 19.40 -12.08 -5.65
C VAL A 296 18.11 -12.84 -5.28
N PRO A 297 18.15 -13.73 -4.26
CA PRO A 297 16.97 -14.48 -3.82
C PRO A 297 15.87 -13.55 -3.28
N ARG A 298 14.61 -13.86 -3.59
CA ARG A 298 13.43 -13.03 -3.28
C ARG A 298 12.59 -13.56 -2.13
N GLU A 299 12.92 -14.73 -1.62
CA GLU A 299 12.21 -15.38 -0.53
C GLU A 299 12.24 -14.50 0.73
N ASN A 300 11.16 -14.56 1.54
CA ASN A 300 11.01 -13.81 2.79
C ASN A 300 11.22 -12.28 2.68
N GLN A 301 10.89 -11.70 1.52
CA GLN A 301 11.03 -10.26 1.22
C GLN A 301 12.47 -9.74 1.43
N TYR A 302 13.47 -10.60 1.24
CA TYR A 302 14.88 -10.23 1.46
C TYR A 302 15.32 -9.05 0.58
N VAL A 303 14.83 -8.99 -0.65
CA VAL A 303 15.09 -7.89 -1.58
C VAL A 303 14.59 -6.55 -1.06
N VAL A 304 13.40 -6.50 -0.46
CA VAL A 304 12.84 -5.28 0.15
C VAL A 304 13.73 -4.80 1.29
N LYS A 305 14.08 -5.71 2.21
CA LYS A 305 14.96 -5.43 3.35
C LYS A 305 16.35 -4.94 2.93
N LEU A 306 16.90 -5.52 1.86
CA LEU A 306 18.20 -5.13 1.30
C LEU A 306 18.14 -3.74 0.67
N THR A 307 17.07 -3.49 -0.09
CA THR A 307 16.84 -2.21 -0.77
C THR A 307 16.67 -1.08 0.24
N GLU A 308 15.82 -1.23 1.26
CA GLU A 308 15.62 -0.24 2.32
C GLU A 308 16.93 0.16 3.04
N ARG A 309 17.89 -0.76 3.15
CA ARG A 309 19.20 -0.47 3.73
C ARG A 309 20.15 0.20 2.74
N MET A 310 20.05 -0.20 1.47
CA MET A 310 20.89 0.12 0.32
C MET A 310 20.69 1.49 -0.33
N GLU A 311 19.42 1.85 -0.51
CA GLU A 311 18.98 2.72 -1.61
C GLU A 311 19.16 4.21 -1.36
N ASP A 312 19.22 4.63 -0.10
CA ASP A 312 19.16 6.05 0.27
C ASP A 312 20.35 6.84 -0.26
N ILE A 313 21.58 6.34 -0.06
CA ILE A 313 22.79 7.05 -0.50
C ILE A 313 22.81 7.23 -2.02
N PRO A 314 22.59 6.18 -2.83
CA PRO A 314 22.56 6.33 -4.28
C PRO A 314 21.44 7.26 -4.76
N ASN A 315 20.23 7.17 -4.20
CA ASN A 315 19.10 8.02 -4.59
C ASN A 315 19.22 9.49 -4.18
N ILE A 316 19.78 9.76 -3.00
CA ILE A 316 19.85 11.13 -2.45
C ILE A 316 21.06 11.88 -3.03
N VAL A 317 22.17 11.18 -3.29
CA VAL A 317 23.44 11.82 -3.67
C VAL A 317 23.90 11.44 -5.07
N LEU A 318 24.09 10.14 -5.35
CA LEU A 318 24.82 9.71 -6.55
C LEU A 318 24.01 9.85 -7.86
N ILE A 319 22.72 9.53 -7.83
CA ILE A 319 21.82 9.63 -8.99
C ILE A 319 21.62 11.08 -9.44
N PRO A 320 21.34 12.05 -8.53
CA PRO A 320 21.29 13.46 -8.91
C PRO A 320 22.59 13.94 -9.58
N ILE A 321 23.75 13.51 -9.08
CA ILE A 321 25.04 13.83 -9.69
C ILE A 321 25.12 13.27 -11.11
N TYR A 322 24.71 12.02 -11.32
CA TYR A 322 24.69 11.40 -12.64
C TYR A 322 23.87 12.19 -13.67
N PHE A 323 22.64 12.55 -13.32
CA PHE A 323 21.77 13.31 -14.23
C PHE A 323 22.23 14.74 -14.45
N ALA A 324 22.74 15.39 -13.41
CA ALA A 324 23.32 16.71 -13.56
C ALA A 324 24.54 16.67 -14.49
N VAL A 325 25.42 15.68 -14.37
CA VAL A 325 26.58 15.50 -15.27
C VAL A 325 26.14 15.20 -16.71
N ALA A 326 25.09 14.41 -16.91
CA ALA A 326 24.51 14.24 -18.24
C ALA A 326 23.99 15.58 -18.81
N GLY A 327 23.33 16.40 -17.98
CA GLY A 327 22.90 17.75 -18.34
C GLY A 327 24.05 18.74 -18.60
N LEU A 328 25.18 18.64 -17.88
CA LEU A 328 26.38 19.46 -18.11
C LEU A 328 26.98 19.25 -19.52
N ASN A 329 26.78 18.07 -20.11
CA ASN A 329 27.22 17.77 -21.48
C ASN A 329 26.26 18.32 -22.55
N VAL A 330 25.09 18.85 -22.16
CA VAL A 330 24.12 19.44 -23.08
C VAL A 330 24.52 20.87 -23.41
N ASP A 331 24.73 21.11 -24.69
CA ASP A 331 25.01 22.45 -25.22
C ASP A 331 23.94 22.84 -26.24
N LEU A 332 22.92 23.55 -25.77
CA LEU A 332 21.85 24.05 -26.64
C LEU A 332 22.30 25.25 -27.49
N THR A 333 23.44 25.87 -27.16
CA THR A 333 24.00 26.97 -27.96
C THR A 333 24.58 26.48 -29.29
N LEU A 334 24.67 25.17 -29.50
CA LEU A 334 25.02 24.57 -30.79
C LEU A 334 23.81 24.49 -31.75
N LEU A 335 22.58 24.66 -31.25
CA LEU A 335 21.33 24.66 -32.04
C LEU A 335 20.98 26.07 -32.55
N ASN A 336 21.89 26.67 -33.31
CA ASN A 336 21.74 28.03 -33.81
C ASN A 336 21.02 28.12 -35.17
N GLU A 337 20.82 26.98 -35.85
CA GLU A 337 20.19 26.98 -37.16
C GLU A 337 18.71 26.54 -37.07
N GLY A 338 17.83 27.13 -37.87
CA GLY A 338 16.40 26.76 -37.89
C GLY A 338 16.17 25.29 -38.26
N LYS A 339 17.07 24.69 -39.04
CA LYS A 339 17.04 23.25 -39.36
C LYS A 339 17.22 22.37 -38.11
N ASP A 340 18.02 22.82 -37.13
CA ASP A 340 18.31 22.07 -35.91
C ASP A 340 17.06 21.91 -35.06
N TRP A 341 16.34 23.02 -34.87
CA TRP A 341 15.03 23.04 -34.19
C TRP A 341 13.97 22.25 -34.95
N GLY A 342 14.01 22.24 -36.28
CA GLY A 342 13.18 21.36 -37.10
C GLY A 342 13.37 19.89 -36.74
N PHE A 343 14.61 19.41 -36.57
CA PHE A 343 14.90 18.05 -36.14
C PHE A 343 14.52 17.78 -34.68
N VAL A 344 14.63 18.78 -33.79
CA VAL A 344 14.15 18.66 -32.40
C VAL A 344 12.64 18.44 -32.39
N PHE A 345 11.85 19.31 -33.03
CA PHE A 345 10.39 19.18 -33.04
C PHE A 345 9.95 17.91 -33.78
N ALA A 346 10.62 17.55 -34.88
CA ALA A 346 10.35 16.30 -35.58
C ALA A 346 10.62 15.08 -34.69
N SER A 347 11.75 15.04 -33.96
CA SER A 347 12.08 13.92 -33.09
C SER A 347 11.11 13.81 -31.91
N ILE A 348 10.68 14.92 -31.31
CA ILE A 348 9.64 14.96 -30.26
C ILE A 348 8.31 14.44 -30.81
N ALA A 349 7.86 14.97 -31.94
CA ALA A 349 6.59 14.58 -32.55
C ALA A 349 6.58 13.10 -32.92
N ILE A 350 7.66 12.60 -33.51
CA ILE A 350 7.80 11.18 -33.87
C ILE A 350 7.85 10.29 -32.62
N ALA A 351 8.64 10.65 -31.60
CA ALA A 351 8.75 9.87 -30.37
C ALA A 351 7.41 9.73 -29.66
N ILE A 352 6.68 10.84 -29.50
CA ILE A 352 5.36 10.84 -28.85
C ILE A 352 4.31 10.15 -29.72
N ALA A 353 4.17 10.53 -30.99
CA ALA A 353 3.11 10.00 -31.85
C ALA A 353 3.26 8.50 -32.11
N SER A 354 4.47 8.02 -32.38
CA SER A 354 4.70 6.59 -32.64
C SER A 354 4.37 5.73 -31.42
N LYS A 355 4.70 6.19 -30.20
CA LYS A 355 4.40 5.52 -28.94
C LYS A 355 2.92 5.56 -28.58
N ILE A 356 2.27 6.72 -28.74
CA ILE A 356 0.83 6.83 -28.50
C ILE A 356 0.06 5.94 -29.46
N ILE A 357 0.32 6.02 -30.76
CA ILE A 357 -0.40 5.24 -31.77
C ILE A 357 -0.20 3.74 -31.55
N SER A 358 1.04 3.29 -31.37
CA SER A 358 1.34 1.86 -31.19
C SER A 358 0.77 1.30 -29.88
N GLY A 359 0.91 2.02 -28.77
CA GLY A 359 0.42 1.61 -27.46
C GLY A 359 -1.09 1.62 -27.37
N SER A 360 -1.75 2.64 -27.94
CA SER A 360 -3.21 2.71 -27.97
C SER A 360 -3.82 1.65 -28.87
N LEU A 361 -3.29 1.48 -30.10
CA LEU A 361 -3.79 0.45 -30.99
C LEU A 361 -3.68 -0.94 -30.35
N MET A 362 -2.53 -1.28 -29.78
CA MET A 362 -2.34 -2.60 -29.17
C MET A 362 -3.15 -2.75 -27.88
N GLY A 363 -3.25 -1.71 -27.05
CA GLY A 363 -4.13 -1.73 -25.87
C GLY A 363 -5.59 -1.99 -26.24
N LYS A 364 -6.08 -1.41 -27.35
CA LYS A 364 -7.44 -1.60 -27.83
C LYS A 364 -7.68 -3.03 -28.34
N LEU A 365 -6.69 -3.62 -29.03
CA LEU A 365 -6.74 -5.00 -29.52
C LEU A 365 -6.81 -6.02 -28.36
N HIS A 366 -6.26 -5.69 -27.20
CA HIS A 366 -6.33 -6.52 -25.98
C HIS A 366 -7.51 -6.20 -25.07
N GLY A 367 -8.53 -5.48 -25.57
CA GLY A 367 -9.81 -5.30 -24.87
C GLY A 367 -9.91 -4.08 -23.94
N LEU A 368 -8.92 -3.17 -23.94
CA LEU A 368 -9.03 -1.92 -23.17
C LEU A 368 -10.01 -0.93 -23.82
N PHE A 369 -10.68 -0.11 -23.01
CA PHE A 369 -11.51 0.99 -23.49
C PHE A 369 -10.66 2.05 -24.19
N TRP A 370 -11.27 2.89 -25.04
CA TRP A 370 -10.53 3.87 -25.85
C TRP A 370 -9.67 4.82 -25.00
N ARG A 371 -10.19 5.27 -23.85
CA ARG A 371 -9.46 6.14 -22.91
C ARG A 371 -8.36 5.41 -22.14
N GLU A 372 -8.59 4.16 -21.74
CA GLU A 372 -7.56 3.33 -21.11
C GLU A 372 -6.42 3.03 -22.09
N SER A 373 -6.75 2.65 -23.32
CA SER A 373 -5.81 2.44 -24.43
C SER A 373 -5.03 3.72 -24.76
N LEU A 374 -5.68 4.88 -24.78
CA LEU A 374 -5.00 6.17 -24.93
C LEU A 374 -3.99 6.40 -23.80
N ALA A 375 -4.38 6.13 -22.55
CA ALA A 375 -3.50 6.24 -21.39
C ALA A 375 -2.28 5.30 -21.52
N VAL A 376 -2.47 4.06 -21.99
CA VAL A 376 -1.36 3.11 -22.25
C VAL A 376 -0.33 3.72 -23.21
N GLY A 377 -0.78 4.27 -24.34
CA GLY A 377 0.11 4.89 -25.33
C GLY A 377 0.86 6.12 -24.80
N ILE A 378 0.16 6.97 -24.04
CA ILE A 378 0.76 8.17 -23.43
C ILE A 378 1.82 7.76 -22.41
N LEU A 379 1.49 6.85 -21.50
CA LEU A 379 2.39 6.36 -20.46
C LEU A 379 3.64 5.68 -21.05
N MET A 380 3.49 4.95 -22.16
CA MET A 380 4.62 4.34 -22.89
C MET A 380 5.58 5.34 -23.55
N SER A 381 5.17 6.60 -23.69
CA SER A 381 6.02 7.70 -24.21
C SER A 381 6.98 8.26 -23.15
N CYS A 382 6.87 7.79 -21.90
CA CYS A 382 7.76 8.20 -20.82
C CYS A 382 9.22 7.83 -21.12
N LYS A 383 10.06 8.86 -21.31
CA LYS A 383 11.52 8.73 -21.30
C LYS A 383 12.04 8.91 -19.87
N GLY A 384 13.28 8.52 -19.64
CA GLY A 384 13.84 8.60 -18.31
C GLY A 384 15.30 8.22 -18.25
N ILE A 385 15.66 7.59 -17.13
CA ILE A 385 17.03 7.26 -16.77
C ILE A 385 17.75 6.47 -17.87
N VAL A 386 17.11 5.42 -18.37
CA VAL A 386 17.66 4.52 -19.39
C VAL A 386 18.03 5.28 -20.66
N GLU A 387 17.18 6.19 -21.12
CA GLU A 387 17.41 7.00 -22.32
C GLU A 387 18.64 7.89 -22.18
N ILE A 388 18.79 8.54 -21.03
CA ILE A 388 19.93 9.42 -20.76
C ILE A 388 21.22 8.61 -20.71
N VAL A 389 21.16 7.39 -20.16
CA VAL A 389 22.29 6.44 -20.19
C VAL A 389 22.65 6.08 -21.63
N VAL A 390 21.68 5.68 -22.45
CA VAL A 390 21.87 5.35 -23.87
C VAL A 390 22.60 6.50 -24.57
N LEU A 391 22.07 7.72 -24.45
CA LEU A 391 22.63 8.92 -25.07
C LEU A 391 24.05 9.24 -24.57
N THR A 392 24.30 9.12 -23.26
CA THR A 392 25.63 9.38 -22.67
C THR A 392 26.66 8.35 -23.14
N VAL A 393 26.28 7.08 -23.20
CA VAL A 393 27.14 6.01 -23.73
C VAL A 393 27.42 6.23 -25.22
N GLY A 394 26.43 6.63 -26.01
CA GLY A 394 26.62 6.96 -27.42
C GLY A 394 27.53 8.15 -27.66
N LEU A 395 27.43 9.19 -26.82
CA LEU A 395 28.32 10.35 -26.88
C LEU A 395 29.76 9.96 -26.54
N ASN A 396 29.96 9.18 -25.47
CA ASN A 396 31.28 8.71 -25.05
C ASN A 396 31.91 7.73 -26.05
N ALA A 397 31.10 6.89 -26.71
CA ALA A 397 31.54 6.00 -27.78
C ALA A 397 31.80 6.74 -29.11
N GLY A 398 31.45 8.03 -29.19
CA GLY A 398 31.59 8.84 -30.41
C GLY A 398 30.61 8.46 -31.52
N ILE A 399 29.49 7.82 -31.18
CA ILE A 399 28.43 7.45 -32.16
C ILE A 399 27.59 8.67 -32.51
N ILE A 400 27.35 9.56 -31.54
CA ILE A 400 26.59 10.80 -31.73
C ILE A 400 27.43 12.01 -31.35
N SER A 401 27.21 13.14 -32.03
CA SER A 401 27.85 14.42 -31.69
C SER A 401 27.15 15.08 -30.51
N ARG A 402 27.81 16.05 -29.87
CA ARG A 402 27.20 16.86 -28.78
C ARG A 402 25.91 17.55 -29.21
N LYS A 403 25.81 17.93 -30.49
CA LYS A 403 24.61 18.55 -31.07
C LYS A 403 23.42 17.59 -31.10
N ILE A 404 23.62 16.36 -31.57
CA ILE A 404 22.57 15.32 -31.57
C ILE A 404 22.22 14.91 -30.14
N PHE A 405 23.23 14.80 -29.27
CA PHE A 405 23.02 14.54 -27.84
C PHE A 405 22.09 15.59 -27.21
N GLY A 406 22.34 16.89 -27.43
CA GLY A 406 21.48 17.96 -26.95
C GLY A 406 20.05 17.90 -27.50
N MET A 407 19.89 17.61 -28.80
CA MET A 407 18.57 17.42 -29.43
C MET A 407 17.76 16.31 -28.75
N PHE A 408 18.40 15.16 -28.50
CA PHE A 408 17.73 13.98 -27.96
C PHE A 408 17.48 14.08 -26.46
N ILE A 409 18.35 14.74 -25.70
CA ILE A 409 18.09 15.06 -24.28
C ILE A 409 16.87 16.00 -24.18
N LEU A 410 16.80 17.03 -25.03
CA LEU A 410 15.64 17.92 -25.05
C LEU A 410 14.36 17.15 -25.43
N MET A 411 14.43 16.25 -26.41
CA MET A 411 13.32 15.38 -26.77
C MET A 411 12.87 14.50 -25.59
N ALA A 412 13.81 13.91 -24.86
CA ALA A 412 13.50 13.08 -23.69
C ALA A 412 12.83 13.89 -22.58
N LEU A 413 13.36 15.08 -22.27
CA LEU A 413 12.79 15.97 -21.25
C LEU A 413 11.37 16.42 -21.60
N VAL A 414 11.15 16.88 -22.83
CA VAL A 414 9.83 17.35 -23.27
C VAL A 414 8.83 16.20 -23.28
N SER A 415 9.21 15.03 -23.82
CA SER A 415 8.31 13.88 -23.89
C SER A 415 7.84 13.45 -22.50
N THR A 416 8.77 13.31 -21.54
CA THR A 416 8.42 12.93 -20.17
C THR A 416 7.62 14.01 -19.44
N PHE A 417 7.97 15.28 -19.63
CA PHE A 417 7.24 16.39 -19.02
C PHE A 417 5.78 16.44 -19.50
N VAL A 418 5.53 16.14 -20.78
CA VAL A 418 4.19 16.11 -21.38
C VAL A 418 3.40 14.85 -21.00
N THR A 419 4.06 13.71 -20.75
CA THR A 419 3.39 12.44 -20.38
C THR A 419 2.45 12.58 -19.18
N THR A 420 2.91 13.20 -18.09
CA THR A 420 2.12 13.35 -16.86
C THR A 420 0.82 14.13 -17.07
N PRO A 421 0.83 15.40 -17.55
CA PRO A 421 -0.40 16.17 -17.77
C PRO A 421 -1.30 15.53 -18.83
N LEU A 422 -0.72 14.94 -19.88
CA LEU A 422 -1.51 14.31 -20.94
C LEU A 422 -2.25 13.06 -20.41
N THR A 423 -1.64 12.30 -19.51
CA THR A 423 -2.29 11.15 -18.87
C THR A 423 -3.46 11.60 -17.98
N ILE A 424 -3.30 12.68 -17.22
CA ILE A 424 -4.38 13.22 -16.36
C ILE A 424 -5.60 13.64 -17.20
N VAL A 425 -5.36 14.27 -18.36
CA VAL A 425 -6.43 14.71 -19.28
C VAL A 425 -7.08 13.50 -19.98
N ALA A 426 -6.28 12.54 -20.43
CA ALA A 426 -6.77 11.35 -21.12
C ALA A 426 -7.56 10.41 -20.20
N TYR A 427 -7.17 10.30 -18.93
CA TYR A 427 -7.70 9.33 -17.98
C TYR A 427 -8.02 9.96 -16.60
N PRO A 428 -9.05 10.84 -16.53
CA PRO A 428 -9.38 11.59 -15.33
C PRO A 428 -10.03 10.71 -14.25
N ASN A 429 -9.91 11.14 -12.98
CA ASN A 429 -10.46 10.43 -11.81
C ASN A 429 -11.96 10.15 -11.91
N SER A 430 -12.73 11.09 -12.47
CA SER A 430 -14.18 10.94 -12.63
C SER A 430 -14.55 9.78 -13.55
N TYR A 431 -13.81 9.62 -14.66
CA TYR A 431 -14.00 8.50 -15.59
C TYR A 431 -13.58 7.18 -14.96
N ARG A 432 -12.51 7.17 -14.16
CA ARG A 432 -12.07 5.97 -13.42
C ARG A 432 -13.15 5.47 -12.45
N ALA A 433 -13.73 6.37 -11.66
CA ALA A 433 -14.79 6.03 -10.73
C ALA A 433 -16.07 5.55 -11.43
N GLU A 434 -16.39 6.11 -12.60
CA GLU A 434 -17.54 5.68 -13.42
C GLU A 434 -17.29 4.33 -14.08
N LEU A 435 -16.08 4.11 -14.62
CA LEU A 435 -15.67 2.85 -15.22
C LEU A 435 -15.65 1.73 -14.19
N GLN A 436 -15.14 2.00 -12.98
CA GLN A 436 -15.14 1.04 -11.88
C GLN A 436 -16.59 0.66 -11.51
N LYS A 437 -17.49 1.65 -11.37
CA LYS A 437 -18.94 1.39 -11.18
C LYS A 437 -19.59 0.61 -12.34
N TRP A 438 -19.09 0.76 -13.57
CA TRP A 438 -19.58 0.04 -14.74
C TRP A 438 -19.04 -1.39 -14.82
N LEU A 439 -17.79 -1.61 -14.41
CA LEU A 439 -17.17 -2.94 -14.31
C LEU A 439 -17.67 -3.73 -13.09
N ASP A 440 -18.02 -3.02 -12.02
CA ASP A 440 -18.61 -3.59 -10.79
C ASP A 440 -20.13 -3.78 -10.95
N LYS A 441 -20.74 -3.28 -12.04
CA LYS A 441 -22.10 -3.67 -12.42
C LYS A 441 -22.03 -5.11 -12.93
N PRO A 442 -22.71 -6.08 -12.28
CA PRO A 442 -22.76 -7.43 -12.81
C PRO A 442 -23.49 -7.40 -14.14
N ASP A 443 -22.84 -7.91 -15.20
CA ASP A 443 -23.50 -8.27 -16.44
C ASP A 443 -24.64 -9.24 -16.11
N ALA A 444 -25.87 -8.78 -16.30
CA ALA A 444 -27.01 -9.66 -16.41
C ALA A 444 -26.79 -10.50 -17.67
N GLU A 445 -26.81 -11.83 -17.51
CA GLU A 445 -26.69 -12.86 -18.56
C GLU A 445 -25.25 -13.22 -18.99
N THR A 446 -24.46 -13.86 -18.12
CA THR A 446 -23.92 -15.22 -18.35
C THR A 446 -23.11 -15.71 -17.14
N ASP A 447 -23.36 -16.95 -16.74
CA ASP A 447 -22.55 -17.82 -15.88
C ASP A 447 -22.30 -17.36 -14.43
N THR A 448 -23.32 -17.69 -13.63
CA THR A 448 -23.28 -17.98 -12.20
C THR A 448 -22.08 -18.84 -11.79
N HIS A 449 -21.00 -18.23 -11.29
CA HIS A 449 -20.11 -18.81 -10.26
C HIS A 449 -19.13 -17.75 -9.71
N SER A 450 -19.64 -16.72 -9.01
CA SER A 450 -18.86 -16.01 -7.99
C SER A 450 -19.76 -15.17 -7.07
N SER A 451 -20.60 -15.85 -6.30
CA SER A 451 -21.26 -15.23 -5.15
C SER A 451 -21.81 -16.34 -4.25
N ALA A 452 -20.89 -17.09 -3.63
CA ALA A 452 -21.21 -17.86 -2.45
C ALA A 452 -21.16 -16.94 -1.22
N THR A 453 -22.11 -16.02 -1.18
CA THR A 453 -22.64 -15.46 0.05
C THR A 453 -24.12 -15.33 -0.24
N GLU A 454 -24.83 -16.46 -0.12
CA GLU A 454 -26.28 -16.49 -0.25
C GLU A 454 -26.85 -15.52 0.78
N PHE A 455 -27.28 -14.36 0.26
CA PHE A 455 -28.24 -13.51 0.91
C PHE A 455 -29.44 -14.36 1.27
N ILE A 456 -29.54 -14.67 2.55
CA ILE A 456 -30.81 -15.00 3.19
C ILE A 456 -31.76 -13.88 2.80
N LYS A 457 -32.88 -14.24 2.17
CA LYS A 457 -34.00 -13.32 1.90
C LYS A 457 -34.42 -12.63 3.20
N MET A 458 -33.88 -11.45 3.47
CA MET A 458 -34.37 -10.54 4.50
C MET A 458 -35.57 -9.81 3.91
N GLN A 459 -36.75 -10.43 4.00
CA GLN A 459 -37.98 -9.82 3.50
C GLN A 459 -38.93 -9.38 4.62
N ASP A 460 -38.54 -9.44 5.90
CA ASP A 460 -39.44 -9.11 7.03
C ASP A 460 -38.80 -8.35 8.22
N TYR A 461 -37.64 -7.68 8.07
CA TYR A 461 -37.00 -6.97 9.20
C TYR A 461 -37.05 -5.44 9.06
N THR A 462 -37.44 -4.75 10.13
CA THR A 462 -37.52 -3.29 10.23
C THR A 462 -36.15 -2.69 10.60
N ASN A 463 -35.55 -1.93 9.68
CA ASN A 463 -34.28 -1.22 9.87
C ASN A 463 -34.42 0.10 10.65
N GLN A 464 -35.49 0.30 11.44
CA GLN A 464 -35.68 1.54 12.20
C GLN A 464 -35.90 1.20 13.67
N LEU A 465 -35.01 1.70 14.53
CA LEU A 465 -35.11 1.60 15.99
C LEU A 465 -35.82 2.85 16.53
N THR A 466 -37.15 2.79 16.60
CA THR A 466 -37.98 3.89 17.16
C THR A 466 -38.91 3.43 18.27
N THR A 467 -39.33 2.16 18.26
CA THR A 467 -40.25 1.58 19.25
C THR A 467 -39.65 0.34 19.90
N PHE A 468 -40.07 0.02 21.14
CA PHE A 468 -39.61 -1.20 21.85
C PHE A 468 -39.93 -2.51 21.13
N SER A 469 -41.02 -2.55 20.38
CA SER A 469 -41.35 -3.69 19.52
C SER A 469 -40.30 -3.96 18.44
N ASP A 470 -39.57 -2.91 18.04
CA ASP A 470 -38.54 -3.00 17.00
C ASP A 470 -37.26 -3.61 17.57
N LEU A 471 -37.00 -3.47 18.88
CA LEU A 471 -35.83 -4.07 19.55
C LEU A 471 -35.80 -5.59 19.42
N LEU A 472 -36.96 -6.25 19.53
CA LEU A 472 -37.07 -7.71 19.41
C LEU A 472 -36.91 -8.21 17.97
N LYS A 473 -37.09 -7.31 16.99
CA LYS A 473 -36.98 -7.61 15.55
C LYS A 473 -35.64 -7.17 14.95
N PHE A 474 -34.91 -6.30 15.63
CA PHE A 474 -33.62 -5.78 15.18
C PHE A 474 -32.54 -6.86 15.20
N ARG A 475 -31.66 -6.89 14.18
CA ARG A 475 -30.59 -7.88 14.04
C ARG A 475 -29.34 -7.28 13.39
N PHE A 476 -28.17 -7.74 13.82
CA PHE A 476 -26.90 -7.45 13.15
C PHE A 476 -26.68 -8.41 11.98
N SER A 477 -26.35 -7.88 10.80
CA SER A 477 -25.96 -8.70 9.63
C SER A 477 -24.55 -9.24 9.78
N GLU A 478 -23.59 -8.38 10.10
CA GLU A 478 -22.19 -8.73 10.33
C GLU A 478 -21.59 -7.80 11.40
N ILE A 479 -20.68 -8.34 12.23
CA ILE A 479 -19.84 -7.53 13.12
C ILE A 479 -18.51 -7.28 12.41
N VAL A 480 -18.23 -6.03 12.07
CA VAL A 480 -16.97 -5.61 11.44
C VAL A 480 -16.06 -5.01 12.51
N ASN A 481 -15.06 -5.78 12.96
CA ASN A 481 -14.08 -5.35 13.96
C ASN A 481 -12.85 -4.72 13.29
N ILE A 482 -12.64 -3.43 13.49
CA ILE A 482 -11.53 -2.66 12.88
C ILE A 482 -10.41 -2.50 13.89
N VAL A 483 -9.41 -3.37 13.81
CA VAL A 483 -8.25 -3.35 14.69
C VAL A 483 -7.20 -2.40 14.13
N ASN A 484 -6.73 -1.49 14.97
CA ASN A 484 -5.68 -0.52 14.63
C ASN A 484 -4.45 -0.66 15.55
N THR A 485 -4.64 -1.09 16.79
CA THR A 485 -3.56 -1.36 17.75
C THR A 485 -3.69 -2.79 18.30
N THR A 486 -2.56 -3.40 18.64
CA THR A 486 -2.49 -4.77 19.22
C THR A 486 -3.21 -4.88 20.57
N GLU A 487 -3.28 -3.77 21.31
CA GLU A 487 -3.90 -3.70 22.64
C GLU A 487 -5.42 -3.71 22.58
N GLY A 488 -6.01 -3.32 21.44
CA GLY A 488 -7.46 -3.40 21.20
C GLY A 488 -8.01 -4.82 21.05
N VAL A 489 -7.15 -5.83 20.96
CA VAL A 489 -7.52 -7.23 20.69
C VAL A 489 -8.23 -7.87 21.89
N SER A 490 -7.67 -7.74 23.10
CA SER A 490 -8.27 -8.32 24.30
C SER A 490 -9.69 -7.79 24.58
N PRO A 491 -9.93 -6.46 24.64
CA PRO A 491 -11.26 -5.92 24.92
C PRO A 491 -12.25 -6.19 23.78
N SER A 492 -11.80 -6.25 22.52
CA SER A 492 -12.68 -6.57 21.39
C SER A 492 -13.11 -8.03 21.39
N LEU A 493 -12.20 -8.99 21.63
CA LEU A 493 -12.54 -10.42 21.72
C LEU A 493 -13.57 -10.68 22.82
N GLU A 494 -13.41 -10.04 23.95
CA GLU A 494 -14.34 -10.12 25.07
C GLU A 494 -15.74 -9.64 24.69
N LEU A 495 -15.86 -8.45 24.09
CA LEU A 495 -17.15 -7.91 23.67
C LEU A 495 -17.80 -8.78 22.59
N ILE A 496 -17.03 -9.23 21.59
CA ILE A 496 -17.50 -10.15 20.55
C ILE A 496 -17.96 -11.49 21.17
N ASN A 497 -17.27 -11.93 22.22
CA ASN A 497 -17.67 -13.07 23.05
C ASN A 497 -18.85 -12.80 23.97
N TYR A 498 -19.47 -11.62 23.96
CA TYR A 498 -20.82 -11.47 24.51
C TYR A 498 -21.86 -11.25 23.42
N LEU A 499 -21.45 -10.62 22.31
CA LEU A 499 -22.34 -10.29 21.20
C LEU A 499 -22.74 -11.50 20.33
N ASN A 500 -21.93 -12.56 20.28
CA ASN A 500 -22.26 -13.70 19.42
C ASN A 500 -23.21 -14.70 20.11
N LEU A 501 -24.31 -15.08 19.47
CA LEU A 501 -25.27 -16.05 20.01
C LEU A 501 -25.45 -17.17 18.99
N GLY A 502 -25.31 -18.46 19.32
CA GLY A 502 -25.94 -19.51 18.50
C GLY A 502 -25.16 -20.80 18.23
N LYS A 503 -25.92 -21.77 17.71
CA LYS A 503 -25.49 -23.07 17.16
C LYS A 503 -25.05 -22.86 15.70
N GLN A 504 -24.25 -23.80 15.17
CA GLN A 504 -23.82 -23.79 13.76
C GLN A 504 -25.02 -23.63 12.81
N PRO A 505 -24.90 -22.85 11.72
CA PRO A 505 -25.90 -22.84 10.68
C PRO A 505 -26.10 -24.28 10.14
N PRO A 506 -27.32 -24.70 9.76
CA PRO A 506 -27.57 -26.03 9.22
C PRO A 506 -26.66 -26.28 8.02
N ARG A 507 -25.99 -27.44 8.03
CA ARG A 507 -25.08 -27.89 6.97
C ARG A 507 -25.91 -28.13 5.71
N VAL A 508 -25.71 -27.32 4.68
CA VAL A 508 -26.24 -27.62 3.35
C VAL A 508 -25.50 -28.86 2.84
N GLU A 509 -26.22 -29.96 2.61
CA GLU A 509 -25.64 -31.15 2.00
C GLU A 509 -25.14 -30.81 0.58
N PRO A 510 -23.94 -31.25 0.19
CA PRO A 510 -23.46 -31.03 -1.16
C PRO A 510 -24.30 -31.86 -2.12
N VAL A 511 -25.04 -31.18 -3.00
CA VAL A 511 -25.64 -31.81 -4.18
C VAL A 511 -24.50 -32.35 -5.03
N HIS A 512 -24.41 -33.67 -5.13
CA HIS A 512 -23.51 -34.36 -6.04
C HIS A 512 -23.72 -33.86 -7.47
N HIS A 513 -22.67 -33.31 -8.08
CA HIS A 513 -22.50 -33.36 -9.52
C HIS A 513 -21.17 -34.03 -9.86
N GLU A 514 -21.31 -35.05 -10.70
CA GLU A 514 -20.30 -36.00 -11.14
C GLU A 514 -19.06 -35.32 -11.74
N GLU A 515 -17.89 -35.75 -11.26
CA GLU A 515 -16.61 -35.48 -11.90
C GLU A 515 -16.54 -36.21 -13.25
N ALA A 516 -16.55 -35.44 -14.34
CA ALA A 516 -16.09 -35.93 -15.64
C ALA A 516 -14.56 -35.81 -15.72
N SER A 517 -13.91 -36.90 -15.32
CA SER A 517 -12.63 -37.45 -15.82
C SER A 517 -11.72 -36.53 -16.66
N LYS A 518 -10.50 -36.28 -16.15
CA LYS A 518 -9.33 -36.11 -17.03
C LYS A 518 -8.71 -37.48 -17.28
N GLU A 519 -8.68 -37.86 -18.56
CA GLU A 519 -7.86 -38.92 -19.10
C GLU A 519 -6.39 -38.70 -18.71
N SER A 520 -5.85 -39.61 -17.89
CA SER A 520 -4.43 -39.86 -17.82
C SER A 520 -4.12 -41.07 -18.70
N THR A 521 -3.43 -40.84 -19.81
CA THR A 521 -2.76 -41.89 -20.57
C THR A 521 -1.70 -42.54 -19.68
N SER A 522 -1.95 -43.77 -19.25
CA SER A 522 -0.89 -44.71 -18.91
C SER A 522 -1.22 -46.06 -19.51
N SER A 523 -0.41 -46.46 -20.48
CA SER A 523 -0.30 -47.82 -20.99
C SER A 523 -0.16 -48.84 -19.86
N SER A 524 -1.02 -49.87 -19.83
CA SER A 524 -0.59 -51.26 -19.97
C SER A 524 -1.74 -52.23 -19.71
N PHE A 525 -1.56 -53.39 -20.31
CA PHE A 525 -2.48 -54.50 -20.52
C PHE A 525 -2.93 -55.28 -19.27
N LYS A 526 -4.18 -55.77 -19.34
CA LYS A 526 -4.68 -57.13 -19.02
C LYS A 526 -4.96 -57.63 -17.57
N THR A 527 -6.21 -58.12 -17.47
CA THR A 527 -6.70 -59.42 -16.92
C THR A 527 -7.05 -59.62 -15.44
N THR A 528 -8.38 -59.70 -15.19
CA THR A 528 -9.17 -60.73 -14.48
C THR A 528 -8.66 -61.36 -13.17
N SER A 529 -9.40 -61.17 -12.07
CA SER A 529 -10.35 -62.14 -11.47
C SER A 529 -10.47 -62.02 -9.94
N LYS A 530 -11.71 -62.21 -9.44
CA LYS A 530 -12.15 -62.74 -8.13
C LYS A 530 -11.55 -62.11 -6.84
N PHE A 531 -12.39 -61.48 -6.03
CA PHE A 531 -12.69 -61.88 -4.64
C PHE A 531 -13.78 -60.97 -4.06
N LYS A 532 -14.94 -61.56 -3.73
CA LYS A 532 -16.06 -60.96 -3.01
C LYS A 532 -16.36 -61.94 -1.88
N THR A 533 -16.26 -61.55 -0.62
CA THR A 533 -17.01 -62.02 0.59
C THR A 533 -16.38 -61.38 1.84
N LEU A 534 -17.22 -61.07 2.84
CA LEU A 534 -16.93 -60.59 4.20
C LEU A 534 -16.89 -59.08 4.44
N ALA A 535 -18.07 -58.51 4.74
CA ALA A 535 -18.33 -57.77 5.98
C ALA A 535 -19.78 -57.28 5.98
N LYS A 536 -20.70 -58.18 6.30
CA LYS A 536 -22.10 -57.87 6.64
C LYS A 536 -22.42 -58.66 7.89
N HIS A 537 -22.22 -58.08 9.07
CA HIS A 537 -22.86 -58.46 10.35
C HIS A 537 -22.41 -57.51 11.45
N PHE A 538 -23.35 -57.14 12.34
CA PHE A 538 -23.35 -56.09 13.37
C PHE A 538 -23.76 -54.70 12.85
N SER A 539 -24.82 -54.03 13.29
CA SER A 539 -25.80 -54.22 14.39
C SER A 539 -26.99 -53.28 14.09
N ARG A 540 -28.21 -53.77 13.86
CA ARG A 540 -29.33 -54.04 14.80
C ARG A 540 -30.14 -52.79 15.22
N GLN A 541 -31.42 -52.84 14.84
CA GLN A 541 -32.55 -51.95 15.17
C GLN A 541 -32.63 -51.55 16.65
N THR A 542 -33.00 -50.29 16.88
CA THR A 542 -33.70 -49.85 18.09
C THR A 542 -34.88 -48.98 17.70
N ASP A 543 -35.98 -49.21 18.42
CA ASP A 543 -37.36 -48.83 18.13
C ASP A 543 -37.66 -47.33 18.30
N ASP A 544 -38.51 -46.82 17.40
CA ASP A 544 -39.24 -45.57 17.55
C ASP A 544 -40.17 -45.62 18.78
N THR A 545 -39.80 -44.91 19.83
CA THR A 545 -40.73 -44.52 20.91
C THR A 545 -40.68 -43.00 21.07
N GLY A 546 -41.88 -42.42 21.11
CA GLY A 546 -42.12 -40.99 20.99
C GLY A 546 -41.32 -40.11 21.96
N LEU A 547 -40.55 -39.21 21.38
CA LEU A 547 -40.17 -37.94 21.97
C LEU A 547 -40.48 -36.88 20.93
N THR A 548 -41.70 -36.33 20.97
CA THR A 548 -41.97 -35.03 20.37
C THR A 548 -41.08 -34.03 21.10
N CYS A 549 -39.91 -33.72 20.52
CA CYS A 549 -39.17 -32.53 20.92
C CYS A 549 -40.13 -31.35 20.71
N ILE A 550 -40.48 -30.69 21.80
CA ILE A 550 -41.12 -29.38 21.75
C ILE A 550 -40.08 -28.46 21.10
N GLU A 551 -40.24 -28.16 19.81
CA GLU A 551 -39.48 -27.10 19.17
C GLU A 551 -39.97 -25.78 19.77
N GLU A 552 -39.19 -25.26 20.73
CA GLU A 552 -39.35 -23.88 21.18
C GLU A 552 -39.16 -22.94 19.98
N ALA A 553 -40.08 -22.00 19.80
CA ALA A 553 -39.93 -20.98 18.77
C ALA A 553 -38.61 -20.22 19.03
N PRO A 554 -37.71 -20.08 18.04
CA PRO A 554 -36.43 -19.41 18.26
C PRO A 554 -36.70 -17.98 18.70
N SER A 555 -36.18 -17.60 19.86
CA SER A 555 -36.24 -16.22 20.32
C SER A 555 -35.57 -15.29 19.30
N GLY A 556 -35.97 -14.02 19.23
CA GLY A 556 -35.47 -13.05 18.24
C GLY A 556 -33.94 -12.90 18.19
N PHE A 557 -33.25 -13.35 19.23
CA PHE A 557 -31.81 -13.29 19.46
C PHE A 557 -31.03 -14.59 19.11
N GLU A 558 -31.69 -15.64 18.63
CA GLU A 558 -31.07 -16.96 18.33
C GLU A 558 -30.46 -17.06 16.92
N TYR A 559 -29.44 -16.24 16.62
CA TYR A 559 -28.74 -16.31 15.33
C TYR A 559 -27.24 -16.03 15.43
N CYS A 560 -26.42 -16.86 14.79
CA CYS A 560 -24.96 -16.72 14.79
C CYS A 560 -24.54 -15.55 13.90
N ILE A 561 -23.93 -14.53 14.49
CA ILE A 561 -23.54 -13.31 13.78
C ILE A 561 -22.15 -13.53 13.17
N PRO A 562 -21.96 -13.36 11.85
CA PRO A 562 -20.64 -13.44 11.24
C PRO A 562 -19.71 -12.33 11.74
N LEU A 563 -18.42 -12.64 11.81
CA LEU A 563 -17.36 -11.74 12.26
C LEU A 563 -16.40 -11.46 11.10
N LYS A 564 -16.31 -10.20 10.68
CA LYS A 564 -15.25 -9.69 9.80
C LYS A 564 -14.24 -8.91 10.62
N THR A 565 -12.97 -9.31 10.60
CA THR A 565 -11.91 -8.52 11.27
C THR A 565 -11.00 -7.86 10.25
N VAL A 566 -10.93 -6.53 10.30
CA VAL A 566 -10.05 -5.73 9.44
C VAL A 566 -8.91 -5.16 10.28
N HIS A 567 -7.67 -5.45 9.90
CA HIS A 567 -6.50 -4.83 10.53
C HIS A 567 -5.96 -3.71 9.65
N ILE A 568 -5.97 -2.47 10.15
CA ILE A 568 -5.41 -1.32 9.45
C ILE A 568 -3.94 -1.17 9.85
N ARG A 569 -3.04 -1.49 8.92
CA ARG A 569 -1.59 -1.48 9.16
C ARG A 569 -0.95 -0.22 8.58
N LEU A 570 -0.12 0.43 9.40
CA LEU A 570 0.66 1.58 8.96
C LEU A 570 1.78 1.14 8.01
N LEU A 571 1.92 1.82 6.88
CA LEU A 571 3.10 1.69 6.01
C LEU A 571 3.71 3.06 5.76
N THR A 572 5.03 3.07 5.54
CA THR A 572 5.66 4.20 4.86
C THR A 572 5.19 4.22 3.40
N GLU A 573 5.15 5.39 2.77
CA GLU A 573 4.68 5.53 1.38
C GLU A 573 5.43 4.56 0.45
N ARG A 574 6.76 4.44 0.60
CA ARG A 574 7.61 3.57 -0.24
C ARG A 574 7.47 2.08 0.05
N THR A 575 7.29 1.67 1.32
CA THR A 575 7.05 0.25 1.64
C THR A 575 5.65 -0.19 1.21
N THR A 576 4.69 0.75 1.20
CA THR A 576 3.36 0.55 0.57
C THR A 576 3.50 0.27 -0.90
N ASP A 577 4.33 1.04 -1.59
CA ASP A 577 4.57 0.89 -3.02
C ASP A 577 5.18 -0.48 -3.33
N LEU A 578 6.20 -0.91 -2.57
CA LEU A 578 6.86 -2.20 -2.76
C LEU A 578 5.99 -3.42 -2.38
N LEU A 579 5.17 -3.29 -1.33
CA LEU A 579 4.26 -4.36 -0.91
C LEU A 579 3.05 -4.48 -1.84
N ARG A 580 2.50 -3.35 -2.30
CA ARG A 580 1.40 -3.32 -3.27
C ARG A 580 1.83 -3.75 -4.66
N SER A 581 3.09 -3.54 -5.04
CA SER A 581 3.64 -4.07 -6.29
C SER A 581 4.03 -5.55 -6.21
N SER A 582 3.99 -6.16 -5.02
CA SER A 582 4.30 -7.59 -4.85
C SER A 582 3.07 -8.45 -5.16
N THR A 583 3.28 -9.44 -6.01
CA THR A 583 2.27 -10.42 -6.46
C THR A 583 1.54 -11.14 -5.33
N MET A 584 2.14 -11.21 -4.13
CA MET A 584 1.51 -11.84 -2.97
C MET A 584 0.34 -11.05 -2.39
N TYR A 585 0.19 -9.75 -2.70
CA TYR A 585 -0.96 -8.97 -2.25
C TYR A 585 -2.21 -9.22 -3.12
N ASP A 586 -2.03 -9.46 -4.42
CA ASP A 586 -3.15 -9.57 -5.38
C ASP A 586 -3.65 -11.01 -5.61
N ASP A 587 -2.84 -12.04 -5.31
CA ASP A 587 -3.18 -13.44 -5.64
C ASP A 587 -3.92 -14.22 -4.54
N ASP A 588 -3.91 -13.74 -3.30
CA ASP A 588 -4.55 -14.46 -2.19
C ASP A 588 -5.10 -13.47 -1.14
N PRO A 589 -6.43 -13.21 -1.12
CA PRO A 589 -7.04 -12.34 -0.12
C PRO A 589 -6.87 -12.89 1.31
N HIS A 590 -6.52 -14.18 1.48
CA HIS A 590 -6.20 -14.79 2.77
C HIS A 590 -4.69 -14.79 3.10
N PHE A 591 -3.81 -14.34 2.20
CA PHE A 591 -2.37 -14.28 2.45
C PHE A 591 -2.04 -13.44 3.68
N VAL A 592 -2.73 -12.31 3.85
CA VAL A 592 -2.44 -11.40 4.96
C VAL A 592 -3.02 -11.89 6.29
N ALA A 593 -4.12 -12.65 6.26
CA ALA A 593 -4.69 -13.28 7.46
C ALA A 593 -3.75 -14.35 8.05
N ASN A 594 -3.05 -15.09 7.19
CA ASN A 594 -2.09 -16.11 7.62
C ASN A 594 -0.73 -15.53 8.06
N CYS A 595 -0.36 -14.33 7.61
CA CYS A 595 0.88 -13.67 8.04
C CYS A 595 0.71 -12.73 9.23
N ASP A 596 -0.51 -12.26 9.51
CA ASP A 596 -0.78 -11.34 10.59
C ASP A 596 -1.15 -12.07 11.89
N SER A 597 -0.27 -11.98 12.89
CA SER A 597 -0.48 -12.61 14.19
C SER A 597 -1.77 -12.15 14.88
N LEU A 598 -2.24 -10.92 14.62
CA LEU A 598 -3.48 -10.43 15.25
C LEU A 598 -4.71 -11.10 14.64
N LEU A 599 -4.76 -11.19 13.31
CA LEU A 599 -5.88 -11.83 12.62
C LEU A 599 -5.96 -13.32 12.92
N GLN A 600 -4.81 -13.98 13.11
CA GLN A 600 -4.78 -15.38 13.57
C GLN A 600 -5.45 -15.56 14.93
N ILE A 601 -5.31 -14.61 15.87
CA ILE A 601 -5.98 -14.69 17.17
C ILE A 601 -7.50 -14.70 16.99
N PHE A 602 -8.04 -13.81 16.14
CA PHE A 602 -9.48 -13.79 15.84
C PHE A 602 -9.93 -15.04 15.08
N ALA A 603 -9.12 -15.57 14.17
CA ALA A 603 -9.42 -16.82 13.47
C ALA A 603 -9.50 -18.01 14.45
N ILE A 604 -8.57 -18.10 15.40
CA ILE A 604 -8.59 -19.14 16.45
C ILE A 604 -9.81 -18.97 17.34
N PHE A 605 -10.09 -17.75 17.80
CA PHE A 605 -11.25 -17.44 18.61
C PHE A 605 -12.57 -17.81 17.90
N ALA A 606 -12.72 -17.43 16.63
CA ALA A 606 -13.90 -17.71 15.85
C ALA A 606 -14.06 -19.21 15.59
N LYS A 607 -12.96 -19.93 15.33
CA LYS A 607 -12.96 -21.39 15.19
C LYS A 607 -13.39 -22.10 16.48
N LEU A 608 -12.90 -21.64 17.64
CA LEU A 608 -13.30 -22.16 18.95
C LEU A 608 -14.77 -21.84 19.27
N SER A 609 -15.21 -20.64 18.90
CA SER A 609 -16.58 -20.16 19.14
C SER A 609 -17.59 -20.60 18.08
N LYS A 610 -17.14 -21.33 17.04
CA LYS A 610 -17.93 -21.77 15.87
C LYS A 610 -18.63 -20.61 15.12
N VAL A 611 -17.94 -19.48 15.03
CA VAL A 611 -18.41 -18.25 14.38
C VAL A 611 -17.89 -18.19 12.94
N PRO A 612 -18.73 -17.84 11.94
CA PRO A 612 -18.25 -17.58 10.59
C PRO A 612 -17.30 -16.38 10.60
N PHE A 613 -16.09 -16.56 10.07
CA PHE A 613 -15.01 -15.58 10.17
C PHE A 613 -14.44 -15.21 8.80
N SER A 614 -14.36 -13.91 8.55
CA SER A 614 -13.62 -13.32 7.44
C SER A 614 -12.59 -12.33 7.98
N SER A 615 -11.50 -12.12 7.26
CA SER A 615 -10.48 -11.16 7.67
C SER A 615 -9.79 -10.49 6.50
N GLU A 616 -9.36 -9.27 6.73
CA GLU A 616 -8.78 -8.40 5.71
C GLU A 616 -7.68 -7.53 6.34
N VAL A 617 -6.63 -7.22 5.59
CA VAL A 617 -5.59 -6.26 6.03
C VAL A 617 -5.54 -5.10 5.06
N ILE A 618 -5.69 -3.91 5.60
CA ILE A 618 -5.66 -2.67 4.84
C ILE A 618 -4.43 -1.89 5.24
N PHE A 619 -3.53 -1.72 4.28
CA PHE A 619 -2.37 -0.86 4.47
C PHE A 619 -2.72 0.60 4.16
N SER A 620 -2.48 1.48 5.14
CA SER A 620 -2.89 2.88 5.10
C SER A 620 -1.84 3.80 5.72
N THR A 621 -1.74 5.02 5.21
CA THR A 621 -1.01 6.12 5.88
C THR A 621 -1.89 6.73 6.98
N ILE A 622 -1.32 7.45 7.95
CA ILE A 622 -2.09 8.08 9.06
C ILE A 622 -3.26 8.93 8.54
N ARG A 623 -3.05 9.67 7.44
CA ARG A 623 -4.06 10.56 6.85
C ARG A 623 -5.17 9.82 6.12
N GLU A 624 -4.91 8.60 5.65
CA GLU A 624 -5.83 7.81 4.82
C GLU A 624 -6.66 6.81 5.65
N LYS A 625 -6.35 6.59 6.94
CA LYS A 625 -7.04 5.59 7.77
C LYS A 625 -8.56 5.75 7.78
N ALA A 626 -9.05 6.96 8.04
CA ALA A 626 -10.50 7.23 8.06
C ALA A 626 -11.15 7.13 6.67
N VAL A 627 -10.44 7.54 5.61
CA VAL A 627 -10.92 7.43 4.23
C VAL A 627 -11.06 5.96 3.82
N ASN A 628 -10.10 5.13 4.20
CA ASN A 628 -10.12 3.70 3.90
C ASN A 628 -11.25 2.95 4.62
N ILE A 629 -11.55 3.34 5.88
CA ILE A 629 -12.73 2.80 6.58
C ILE A 629 -14.00 3.21 5.84
N ARG A 630 -14.11 4.48 5.46
CA ARG A 630 -15.28 5.00 4.74
C ARG A 630 -15.50 4.37 3.36
N SER A 631 -14.43 3.95 2.67
CA SER A 631 -14.54 3.30 1.36
C SER A 631 -14.94 1.83 1.44
N MET A 632 -15.06 1.24 2.62
CA MET A 632 -15.57 -0.13 2.77
C MET A 632 -17.06 -0.17 2.49
N ASP A 633 -17.50 -1.29 1.90
CA ASP A 633 -18.91 -1.56 1.70
C ASP A 633 -19.53 -2.03 3.01
N PHE A 634 -20.35 -1.15 3.61
CA PHE A 634 -21.16 -1.47 4.79
C PHE A 634 -22.65 -1.44 4.44
N TYR A 635 -23.42 -2.32 5.07
CA TYR A 635 -24.88 -2.32 5.06
C TYR A 635 -25.43 -1.58 6.28
N ASP A 636 -26.67 -1.06 6.16
CA ASP A 636 -27.34 -0.31 7.24
C ASP A 636 -27.52 -1.14 8.54
N SER A 637 -27.52 -2.47 8.44
CA SER A 637 -27.64 -3.42 9.55
C SER A 637 -26.29 -3.90 10.12
N ASP A 638 -25.16 -3.46 9.58
CA ASP A 638 -23.83 -3.85 10.06
C ASP A 638 -23.46 -3.08 11.34
N PHE A 639 -22.71 -3.74 12.21
CA PHE A 639 -22.15 -3.15 13.42
C PHE A 639 -20.62 -3.06 13.33
N VAL A 640 -20.12 -1.82 13.24
CA VAL A 640 -18.70 -1.52 13.14
C VAL A 640 -18.12 -1.30 14.54
N LEU A 641 -17.25 -2.21 14.99
CA LEU A 641 -16.56 -2.11 16.28
C LEU A 641 -15.16 -1.52 16.09
N LEU A 642 -14.87 -0.43 16.78
CA LEU A 642 -13.58 0.27 16.74
C LEU A 642 -12.93 0.27 18.14
N PRO A 643 -12.06 -0.71 18.46
CA PRO A 643 -11.30 -0.73 19.69
C PRO A 643 -10.16 0.31 19.69
N LEU A 644 -10.11 1.12 20.75
CA LEU A 644 -9.10 2.16 20.99
C LEU A 644 -8.39 1.98 22.32
N LYS A 645 -7.10 2.31 22.32
CA LYS A 645 -6.25 2.40 23.50
C LYS A 645 -6.54 3.70 24.27
N GLY A 646 -6.84 3.57 25.56
CA GLY A 646 -6.95 4.68 26.50
C GLY A 646 -5.61 5.23 27.01
N SER A 647 -5.63 6.36 27.71
CA SER A 647 -4.43 7.12 28.11
C SER A 647 -3.65 6.57 29.32
N THR A 648 -3.94 5.37 29.81
CA THR A 648 -3.41 4.88 31.09
C THR A 648 -1.96 4.36 31.03
N TYR A 649 -1.24 4.52 29.91
CA TYR A 649 0.12 3.99 29.72
C TYR A 649 1.15 5.03 29.26
N GLU A 650 1.91 5.56 30.23
CA GLU A 650 3.35 5.86 30.18
C GLU A 650 3.75 6.33 31.61
N LEU A 651 4.59 5.64 32.40
CA LEU A 651 6.00 5.38 32.15
C LEU A 651 6.52 4.18 32.98
N ARG A 652 7.69 3.66 32.58
CA ARG A 652 8.55 2.71 33.31
C ARG A 652 8.65 3.01 34.83
N GLY A 653 7.85 2.33 35.64
CA GLY A 653 8.17 2.09 37.05
C GLY A 653 7.86 3.17 38.08
N SER A 654 7.07 4.21 37.77
CA SER A 654 6.57 5.14 38.81
C SER A 654 5.05 5.06 38.94
N SER A 655 4.57 4.68 40.12
CA SER A 655 3.16 4.79 40.48
C SER A 655 2.78 6.26 40.64
N VAL A 656 1.76 6.68 39.89
CA VAL A 656 0.97 7.91 40.10
C VAL A 656 1.73 9.23 39.89
N LEU A 657 1.45 9.87 38.76
CA LEU A 657 1.07 11.28 38.79
C LEU A 657 -0.16 11.41 37.89
N VAL A 658 -1.28 11.78 38.51
CA VAL A 658 -2.38 12.46 37.82
C VAL A 658 -1.76 13.75 37.27
N ASP A 659 -1.14 13.66 36.08
CA ASP A 659 -0.52 14.83 35.46
C ASP A 659 -1.64 15.85 35.23
N ASP A 660 -1.45 17.11 35.66
CA ASP A 660 -2.44 18.19 35.54
C ASP A 660 -2.95 18.36 34.09
N LYS A 661 -2.23 17.78 33.12
CA LYS A 661 -2.57 17.70 31.70
C LYS A 661 -3.85 16.92 31.39
N TYR A 662 -4.27 15.96 32.22
CA TYR A 662 -5.48 15.13 31.98
C TYR A 662 -6.76 15.67 32.64
N LYS A 663 -6.75 16.92 33.12
CA LYS A 663 -7.95 17.60 33.63
C LYS A 663 -8.88 18.06 32.51
N SER A 664 -8.33 18.41 31.34
CA SER A 664 -9.11 18.88 30.18
C SER A 664 -9.32 17.76 29.16
N PHE A 665 -10.56 17.65 28.66
CA PHE A 665 -10.94 16.68 27.63
C PHE A 665 -10.13 16.86 26.33
N GLU A 666 -9.80 18.09 25.94
CA GLU A 666 -9.06 18.37 24.69
C GLU A 666 -7.64 17.76 24.68
N ASN A 667 -6.96 17.83 25.83
CA ASN A 667 -5.64 17.23 25.99
C ASN A 667 -5.73 15.70 25.96
N PHE A 668 -6.73 15.14 26.63
CA PHE A 668 -6.99 13.71 26.59
C PHE A 668 -7.34 13.24 25.17
N TYR A 669 -8.19 13.97 24.45
CA TYR A 669 -8.65 13.62 23.11
C TYR A 669 -7.50 13.64 22.09
N SER A 670 -6.68 14.69 22.09
CA SER A 670 -5.49 14.76 21.23
C SER A 670 -4.49 13.64 21.54
N HIS A 671 -4.32 13.30 22.82
CA HIS A 671 -3.47 12.18 23.25
C HIS A 671 -4.05 10.81 22.87
N LEU A 672 -5.37 10.60 22.99
CA LEU A 672 -6.08 9.40 22.57
C LEU A 672 -5.87 9.15 21.07
N LEU A 673 -6.04 10.18 20.24
CA LEU A 673 -5.80 10.08 18.80
C LEU A 673 -4.32 9.80 18.50
N GLY A 674 -3.40 10.44 19.22
CA GLY A 674 -1.96 10.21 19.09
C GLY A 674 -1.56 8.77 19.43
N LEU A 675 -2.03 8.23 20.55
CA LEU A 675 -1.77 6.86 21.00
C LEU A 675 -2.27 5.80 20.01
N ASN A 676 -3.35 6.11 19.29
CA ASN A 676 -3.93 5.23 18.29
C ASN A 676 -3.47 5.58 16.87
N GLU A 677 -2.50 6.49 16.68
CA GLU A 677 -2.03 6.92 15.35
C GLU A 677 -3.19 7.32 14.41
N LEU A 678 -4.14 8.11 14.92
CA LEU A 678 -5.32 8.58 14.20
C LEU A 678 -5.19 10.08 13.89
N PRO A 679 -5.73 10.55 12.74
CA PRO A 679 -5.74 11.98 12.41
C PRO A 679 -6.70 12.77 13.34
N SER A 680 -6.44 14.06 13.54
CA SER A 680 -7.23 14.95 14.41
C SER A 680 -8.74 14.97 14.08
N GLY A 681 -9.09 14.82 12.80
CA GLY A 681 -10.46 14.79 12.30
C GLY A 681 -11.06 13.39 12.14
N PHE A 682 -10.48 12.34 12.74
CA PHE A 682 -10.89 10.94 12.48
C PHE A 682 -12.40 10.69 12.66
N PHE A 683 -12.96 11.02 13.82
CA PHE A 683 -14.39 10.78 14.10
C PHE A 683 -15.33 11.62 13.24
N SER A 684 -14.94 12.85 12.89
CA SER A 684 -15.73 13.70 11.98
C SER A 684 -15.90 13.07 10.59
N GLN A 685 -14.90 12.32 10.12
CA GLN A 685 -14.97 11.63 8.83
C GLN A 685 -15.84 10.37 8.90
N LEU A 686 -15.91 9.72 10.08
CA LEU A 686 -16.74 8.54 10.33
C LEU A 686 -18.24 8.86 10.47
N CYS A 687 -18.63 10.11 10.75
CA CYS A 687 -20.04 10.52 10.85
C CYS A 687 -20.87 10.20 9.58
N SER A 688 -20.21 10.09 8.42
CA SER A 688 -20.88 9.81 7.14
C SER A 688 -21.05 8.31 6.82
N LEU A 689 -20.71 7.42 7.75
CA LEU A 689 -20.86 5.99 7.57
C LEU A 689 -22.32 5.56 7.60
N ARG A 690 -22.69 4.66 6.69
CA ARG A 690 -24.03 4.06 6.58
C ARG A 690 -24.21 2.83 7.48
N ALA A 691 -23.55 2.79 8.63
CA ALA A 691 -23.59 1.64 9.54
C ALA A 691 -23.61 2.09 10.99
N SER A 692 -24.05 1.21 11.89
CA SER A 692 -24.00 1.47 13.34
C SER A 692 -22.56 1.34 13.83
N ILE A 693 -22.12 2.27 14.68
CA ILE A 693 -20.72 2.34 15.15
C ILE A 693 -20.67 2.13 16.67
N GLY A 694 -19.78 1.24 17.10
CA GLY A 694 -19.37 1.07 18.49
C GLY A 694 -17.91 1.45 18.67
N VAL A 695 -17.62 2.48 19.47
CA VAL A 695 -16.23 2.85 19.83
C VAL A 695 -15.93 2.32 21.23
N LEU A 696 -14.99 1.38 21.31
CA LEU A 696 -14.60 0.74 22.57
C LEU A 696 -13.28 1.32 23.07
N ILE A 697 -13.32 2.15 24.11
CA ILE A 697 -12.14 2.73 24.73
C ILE A 697 -11.75 1.89 25.95
N SER A 698 -10.62 1.19 25.85
CA SER A 698 -10.10 0.36 26.93
C SER A 698 -9.14 1.16 27.80
N ASN A 699 -9.56 1.48 29.03
CA ASN A 699 -8.72 2.13 30.03
C ASN A 699 -8.17 1.14 31.08
N THR A 700 -8.61 -0.12 31.02
CA THR A 700 -8.21 -1.21 31.91
C THR A 700 -6.95 -1.91 31.39
N GLY A 701 -6.13 -2.47 32.29
CA GLY A 701 -4.82 -3.06 31.95
C GLY A 701 -4.93 -4.21 30.94
N GLY A 702 -4.54 -3.95 29.69
CA GLY A 702 -4.69 -4.79 28.50
C GLY A 702 -3.78 -6.02 28.42
N ARG A 703 -3.52 -6.70 29.55
CA ARG A 703 -2.93 -8.05 29.50
C ARG A 703 -4.04 -9.05 29.20
N LEU A 704 -3.84 -9.88 28.18
CA LEU A 704 -4.57 -11.14 27.96
C LEU A 704 -4.40 -12.01 29.20
N ASN A 705 -5.26 -11.83 30.20
CA ASN A 705 -5.27 -12.62 31.41
C ASN A 705 -6.46 -13.57 31.33
N ALA A 706 -6.20 -14.88 31.33
CA ALA A 706 -7.24 -15.90 31.20
C ALA A 706 -8.29 -15.81 32.32
N ASP A 707 -7.90 -15.30 33.49
CA ASP A 707 -8.79 -15.14 34.64
C ASP A 707 -9.77 -13.95 34.50
N LYS A 708 -9.43 -12.94 33.69
CA LYS A 708 -10.30 -11.77 33.44
C LYS A 708 -11.51 -12.09 32.55
N PHE A 709 -11.68 -13.33 32.08
CA PHE A 709 -12.88 -13.73 31.34
C PHE A 709 -14.05 -14.11 32.26
N LYS A 710 -13.88 -14.04 33.59
CA LYS A 710 -14.94 -14.38 34.55
C LYS A 710 -15.42 -13.14 35.30
N CYS A 711 -16.74 -12.96 35.26
CA CYS A 711 -17.56 -11.93 35.92
C CYS A 711 -17.23 -10.47 35.55
N LYS A 712 -17.98 -9.92 34.60
CA LYS A 712 -17.94 -8.49 34.26
C LYS A 712 -19.30 -7.88 34.44
N SER A 713 -19.36 -6.63 34.88
CA SER A 713 -20.61 -5.90 34.98
C SER A 713 -20.75 -4.89 33.84
N PHE A 714 -21.93 -4.85 33.24
CA PHE A 714 -22.28 -3.94 32.16
C PHE A 714 -23.30 -2.92 32.67
N ASN A 715 -22.98 -1.64 32.53
CA ASN A 715 -23.80 -0.54 33.04
C ASN A 715 -24.22 0.36 31.87
N LEU A 716 -25.51 0.48 31.59
CA LEU A 716 -26.04 1.38 30.56
C LEU A 716 -26.43 2.71 31.19
N LEU A 717 -25.94 3.81 30.61
CA LEU A 717 -26.23 5.18 31.06
C LEU A 717 -27.20 5.86 30.10
N LEU A 718 -28.38 6.26 30.60
CA LEU A 718 -29.40 7.02 29.85
C LEU A 718 -29.63 8.39 30.50
N PRO A 719 -28.74 9.38 30.27
CA PRO A 719 -28.84 10.70 30.89
C PRO A 719 -29.97 11.56 30.28
N SER A 720 -30.30 11.33 29.00
CA SER A 720 -31.24 12.15 28.24
C SER A 720 -32.70 11.90 28.68
N PRO A 721 -33.53 12.96 28.81
CA PRO A 721 -34.96 12.80 29.08
C PRO A 721 -35.75 12.28 27.87
N ASN A 722 -35.22 12.44 26.65
CA ASN A 722 -35.83 11.94 25.42
C ASN A 722 -34.92 10.88 24.79
N LEU A 723 -35.46 9.70 24.52
CA LEU A 723 -34.70 8.58 23.97
C LEU A 723 -34.53 8.72 22.46
N SER A 724 -33.30 8.58 22.01
CA SER A 724 -32.85 8.55 20.62
C SER A 724 -32.69 7.12 20.11
N SER A 725 -32.55 6.94 18.80
CA SER A 725 -32.25 5.62 18.20
C SER A 725 -30.94 5.01 18.70
N SER A 726 -29.95 5.84 19.06
CA SER A 726 -28.71 5.38 19.73
C SER A 726 -28.97 4.79 21.12
N ASP A 727 -29.94 5.34 21.88
CA ASP A 727 -30.33 4.82 23.19
C ASP A 727 -30.96 3.43 23.06
N PHE A 728 -31.83 3.25 22.05
CA PHE A 728 -32.41 1.94 21.73
C PHE A 728 -31.36 0.91 21.32
N LEU A 729 -30.33 1.30 20.55
CA LEU A 729 -29.21 0.43 20.21
C LEU A 729 -28.42 0.00 21.46
N GLY A 730 -28.18 0.91 22.40
CA GLY A 730 -27.53 0.61 23.69
C GLY A 730 -28.32 -0.39 24.52
N VAL A 731 -29.65 -0.23 24.59
CA VAL A 731 -30.57 -1.18 25.26
C VAL A 731 -30.52 -2.55 24.59
N TYR A 732 -30.55 -2.60 23.25
CA TYR A 732 -30.46 -3.85 22.49
C TYR A 732 -29.17 -4.62 22.79
N ILE A 733 -28.02 -3.93 22.79
CA ILE A 733 -26.72 -4.54 23.10
C ILE A 733 -26.71 -5.12 24.53
N LEU A 734 -27.22 -4.38 25.52
CA LEU A 734 -27.27 -4.84 26.91
C LEU A 734 -28.17 -6.08 27.07
N LEU A 735 -29.36 -6.09 26.44
CA LEU A 735 -30.28 -7.23 26.47
C LEU A 735 -29.65 -8.47 25.82
N LEU A 736 -28.92 -8.29 24.72
CA LEU A 736 -28.24 -9.37 24.02
C LEU A 736 -27.13 -10.00 24.89
N ILE A 737 -26.34 -9.18 25.59
CA ILE A 737 -25.33 -9.64 26.56
C ILE A 737 -26.00 -10.44 27.68
N LYS A 738 -27.12 -9.94 28.23
CA LYS A 738 -27.83 -10.61 29.32
C LYS A 738 -28.44 -11.95 28.88
N HIS A 739 -29.07 -11.98 27.72
CA HIS A 739 -29.62 -13.21 27.13
C HIS A 739 -28.54 -14.29 26.99
N ARG A 740 -27.32 -13.92 26.55
CA ARG A 740 -26.18 -14.85 26.49
C ARG A 740 -25.77 -15.36 27.87
N SER A 741 -25.71 -14.47 28.87
CA SER A 741 -25.34 -14.80 30.25
C SER A 741 -26.25 -15.88 30.84
N VAL A 742 -27.57 -15.71 30.68
CA VAL A 742 -28.58 -16.67 31.18
C VAL A 742 -28.39 -18.04 30.52
N LYS A 743 -28.12 -18.07 29.21
CA LYS A 743 -27.91 -19.31 28.44
C LYS A 743 -26.65 -20.08 28.87
N ASN A 744 -25.55 -19.37 29.15
CA ASN A 744 -24.29 -19.97 29.58
C ASN A 744 -24.20 -20.23 31.09
N ARG A 745 -25.21 -19.80 31.87
CA ARG A 745 -25.18 -19.77 33.35
C ARG A 745 -24.04 -18.92 33.91
N ASP A 746 -23.68 -17.87 33.19
CA ASP A 746 -22.75 -16.85 33.67
C ASP A 746 -23.54 -15.86 34.56
N ASN A 747 -22.93 -15.40 35.67
CA ASN A 747 -23.54 -14.40 36.56
C ASN A 747 -23.07 -12.98 36.16
N VAL A 748 -23.50 -12.50 34.99
CA VAL A 748 -23.23 -11.12 34.55
C VAL A 748 -24.25 -10.17 35.17
N ASN A 749 -23.75 -9.15 35.88
CA ASN A 749 -24.56 -8.07 36.44
C ASN A 749 -24.81 -7.02 35.36
N CYS A 750 -26.07 -6.76 35.04
CA CYS A 750 -26.49 -5.73 34.08
C CYS A 750 -27.31 -4.68 34.82
N THR A 751 -26.84 -3.42 34.84
CA THR A 751 -27.55 -2.31 35.49
C THR A 751 -27.91 -1.25 34.46
N ILE A 752 -29.15 -0.74 34.53
CA ILE A 752 -29.59 0.40 33.72
C ILE A 752 -29.80 1.60 34.65
N PHE A 753 -29.06 2.69 34.39
CA PHE A 753 -29.19 3.96 35.09
C PHE A 753 -30.06 4.91 34.28
N THR A 754 -31.18 5.35 34.86
CA THR A 754 -32.12 6.26 34.20
C THR A 754 -32.33 7.54 35.00
N ASN A 755 -32.67 8.60 34.29
CA ASN A 755 -33.17 9.84 34.89
C ASN A 755 -34.55 9.61 35.53
N GLU A 756 -34.87 10.28 36.64
CA GLU A 756 -36.17 10.20 37.33
C GLU A 756 -37.37 10.48 36.41
N LYS A 757 -37.18 11.34 35.39
CA LYS A 757 -38.21 11.65 34.39
C LYS A 757 -38.56 10.46 33.49
N ASN A 758 -37.65 9.49 33.38
CA ASN A 758 -37.80 8.26 32.57
C ASN A 758 -38.14 7.04 33.45
N THR A 759 -38.80 7.24 34.59
CA THR A 759 -39.27 6.12 35.41
C THR A 759 -40.39 5.32 34.73
N SER A 760 -41.21 5.97 33.89
CA SER A 760 -42.26 5.32 33.08
C SER A 760 -41.71 4.42 31.96
N PHE A 761 -40.52 4.73 31.45
CA PHE A 761 -39.80 3.92 30.46
C PHE A 761 -39.57 2.48 30.94
N LEU A 762 -39.25 2.32 32.23
CA LEU A 762 -38.97 1.03 32.86
C LEU A 762 -40.19 0.10 32.81
N GLY A 763 -41.37 0.65 33.12
CA GLY A 763 -42.62 -0.11 33.07
C GLY A 763 -42.90 -0.63 31.67
N ASN A 764 -42.74 0.22 30.65
CA ASN A 764 -42.98 -0.16 29.25
C ASN A 764 -42.02 -1.26 28.77
N LEU A 765 -40.72 -1.16 29.07
CA LEU A 765 -39.73 -2.18 28.71
C LEU A 765 -40.05 -3.53 29.36
N CYS A 766 -40.34 -3.53 30.67
CA CYS A 766 -40.69 -4.76 31.39
C CYS A 766 -41.99 -5.38 30.89
N THR A 767 -43.01 -4.59 30.55
CA THR A 767 -44.27 -5.14 29.99
C THR A 767 -44.09 -5.81 28.63
N GLN A 768 -43.19 -5.30 27.78
CA GLN A 768 -42.93 -5.89 26.46
C GLN A 768 -42.08 -7.16 26.54
N LEU A 769 -41.24 -7.28 27.56
CA LEU A 769 -40.37 -8.45 27.76
C LEU A 769 -40.97 -9.51 28.70
N ALA A 770 -42.10 -9.22 29.36
CA ALA A 770 -42.75 -10.11 30.33
C ALA A 770 -43.19 -11.46 29.72
N ASP A 771 -43.48 -11.50 28.42
CA ASP A 771 -43.92 -12.71 27.71
C ASP A 771 -42.75 -13.66 27.36
N GLN A 772 -41.50 -13.26 27.59
CA GLN A 772 -40.30 -14.05 27.24
C GLN A 772 -39.85 -14.93 28.40
N SER A 773 -39.63 -16.23 28.14
CA SER A 773 -39.25 -17.22 29.16
C SER A 773 -37.85 -17.03 29.77
N TRP A 774 -36.97 -16.27 29.12
CA TRP A 774 -35.58 -16.04 29.54
C TRP A 774 -35.38 -14.76 30.37
N PHE A 775 -36.43 -13.93 30.53
CA PHE A 775 -36.35 -12.63 31.19
C PHE A 775 -37.15 -12.63 32.50
N HIS A 776 -36.47 -12.52 33.64
CA HIS A 776 -37.14 -12.20 34.90
C HIS A 776 -36.90 -10.75 35.33
N PRO A 777 -37.89 -10.07 35.94
CA PRO A 777 -37.74 -8.69 36.41
C PRO A 777 -36.60 -8.47 37.42
N SER A 778 -36.14 -9.54 38.08
CA SER A 778 -35.00 -9.53 39.02
C SER A 778 -33.63 -9.60 38.35
N ASP A 779 -33.57 -9.85 37.04
CA ASP A 779 -32.31 -10.17 36.34
C ASP A 779 -31.51 -8.92 35.90
N ILE A 780 -32.18 -7.76 35.84
CA ILE A 780 -31.59 -6.46 35.51
C ILE A 780 -31.85 -5.50 36.67
N SER A 781 -30.80 -4.90 37.21
CA SER A 781 -30.92 -3.85 38.23
C SER A 781 -31.27 -2.52 37.58
N PHE A 782 -32.31 -1.86 38.10
CA PHE A 782 -32.72 -0.54 37.66
C PHE A 782 -32.45 0.48 38.76
N VAL A 783 -31.71 1.53 38.43
CA VAL A 783 -31.35 2.59 39.38
C VAL A 783 -31.79 3.94 38.81
N SER A 784 -32.77 4.57 39.46
CA SER A 784 -33.16 5.94 39.16
C SER A 784 -32.28 6.92 39.92
N VAL A 785 -31.72 7.91 39.22
CA VAL A 785 -30.78 8.87 39.81
C VAL A 785 -31.37 10.28 39.78
N SER A 786 -31.49 10.90 40.96
CA SER A 786 -31.86 12.30 41.12
C SER A 786 -30.72 13.20 40.65
N THR A 787 -31.04 14.17 39.78
CA THR A 787 -30.11 15.24 39.39
C THR A 787 -30.39 16.45 40.28
N GLU A 788 -29.53 16.71 41.27
CA GLU A 788 -29.62 17.93 42.08
C GLU A 788 -29.22 19.16 41.24
N GLU A 789 -29.94 20.28 41.42
CA GLU A 789 -29.67 21.55 40.73
C GLU A 789 -28.31 22.15 41.14
N LYS A 790 -27.65 22.79 40.17
CA LYS A 790 -26.31 23.42 40.28
C LYS A 790 -26.14 24.26 41.55
N THR A 791 -25.11 23.96 42.34
CA THR A 791 -24.40 25.00 43.12
C THR A 791 -23.29 25.59 42.25
N GLU A 792 -23.24 26.92 42.12
CA GLU A 792 -22.51 27.74 41.14
C GLU A 792 -20.97 27.56 41.01
N ASN A 793 -20.34 26.56 41.61
CA ASN A 793 -18.87 26.46 41.70
C ASN A 793 -18.20 25.19 41.12
N SER A 794 -18.89 24.30 40.40
CA SER A 794 -18.24 23.17 39.69
C SER A 794 -18.44 23.28 38.17
N VAL A 795 -17.47 23.89 37.50
CA VAL A 795 -17.56 24.29 36.08
C VAL A 795 -17.23 23.18 35.07
N GLU A 796 -16.83 21.97 35.48
CA GLU A 796 -16.22 21.02 34.51
C GLU A 796 -16.98 19.72 34.20
N PHE A 797 -18.03 19.31 34.94
CA PHE A 797 -18.57 17.93 34.79
C PHE A 797 -20.10 17.80 34.94
N SER A 798 -20.67 16.74 34.32
CA SER A 798 -22.10 16.45 34.40
C SER A 798 -22.49 15.83 35.77
N PRO A 799 -23.49 16.39 36.47
CA PRO A 799 -23.86 15.96 37.84
C PRO A 799 -24.47 14.56 37.89
N PHE A 800 -25.03 14.09 36.77
CA PHE A 800 -25.63 12.76 36.64
C PHE A 800 -24.59 11.65 36.84
N ILE A 801 -23.44 11.78 36.18
CA ILE A 801 -22.36 10.78 36.27
C ILE A 801 -21.71 10.78 37.65
N GLU A 802 -21.56 11.97 38.26
CA GLU A 802 -21.01 12.09 39.61
C GLU A 802 -21.91 11.43 40.67
N SER A 803 -23.23 11.57 40.53
CA SER A 803 -24.21 10.89 41.38
C SER A 803 -24.17 9.37 41.21
N ILE A 804 -24.03 8.86 39.98
CA ILE A 804 -23.89 7.41 39.71
C ILE A 804 -22.63 6.85 40.36
N LEU A 805 -21.49 7.50 40.15
CA LEU A 805 -20.19 7.04 40.62
C LEU A 805 -19.96 7.21 42.13
N SER A 806 -20.83 7.93 42.85
CA SER A 806 -20.73 8.17 44.29
C SER A 806 -21.85 7.54 45.11
N LYS A 807 -23.09 7.50 44.60
CA LYS A 807 -24.29 7.03 45.32
C LYS A 807 -25.04 5.92 44.59
N GLY A 808 -24.84 5.76 43.27
CA GLY A 808 -25.63 4.84 42.45
C GLY A 808 -25.11 3.40 42.34
N LEU A 809 -23.82 3.17 42.62
CA LEU A 809 -23.19 1.84 42.55
C LEU A 809 -23.19 1.14 43.91
N SER A 810 -23.34 -0.20 43.92
CA SER A 810 -23.14 -1.01 45.14
C SER A 810 -21.67 -1.05 45.58
N GLU A 811 -21.41 -1.33 46.85
CA GLU A 811 -20.03 -1.42 47.39
C GLU A 811 -19.16 -2.42 46.60
N GLU A 812 -19.72 -3.60 46.26
CA GLU A 812 -19.05 -4.60 45.41
C GLU A 812 -18.75 -4.11 43.98
N ALA A 813 -19.61 -3.24 43.42
CA ALA A 813 -19.41 -2.69 42.08
C ALA A 813 -18.31 -1.61 42.06
N ILE A 814 -18.09 -0.91 43.17
CA ILE A 814 -17.02 0.07 43.33
C ILE A 814 -15.66 -0.64 43.42
N GLU A 815 -15.57 -1.75 44.15
CA GLU A 815 -14.32 -2.52 44.27
C GLU A 815 -13.89 -3.16 42.93
N ASN A 816 -14.85 -3.55 42.09
CA ASN A 816 -14.59 -4.20 40.80
C ASN A 816 -14.67 -3.25 39.59
N LEU A 817 -14.50 -1.94 39.79
CA LEU A 817 -14.57 -0.92 38.72
C LEU A 817 -13.68 -1.23 37.51
N GLU A 818 -12.52 -1.86 37.72
CA GLU A 818 -11.58 -2.25 36.65
C GLU A 818 -12.11 -3.38 35.74
N GLU A 819 -13.19 -4.05 36.11
CA GLU A 819 -13.85 -5.12 35.35
C GLU A 819 -15.22 -4.69 34.82
N THR A 820 -15.52 -3.39 34.91
CA THR A 820 -16.80 -2.81 34.47
C THR A 820 -16.69 -2.17 33.10
N THR A 821 -17.74 -2.35 32.29
CA THR A 821 -17.90 -1.65 31.01
C THR A 821 -19.16 -0.78 31.05
N PHE A 822 -18.97 0.53 30.87
CA PHE A 822 -20.07 1.47 30.76
C PHE A 822 -20.46 1.65 29.30
N ILE A 823 -21.73 1.43 28.99
CA ILE A 823 -22.33 1.66 27.67
C ILE A 823 -22.98 3.04 27.68
N VAL A 824 -22.56 3.92 26.77
CA VAL A 824 -23.06 5.29 26.67
C VAL A 824 -23.49 5.58 25.23
N PRO A 825 -24.78 5.87 25.00
CA PRO A 825 -25.25 6.27 23.69
C PRO A 825 -24.76 7.67 23.28
N GLU A 826 -24.28 7.82 22.04
CA GLU A 826 -23.94 9.09 21.43
C GLU A 826 -24.96 9.42 20.33
N PRO A 827 -25.82 10.45 20.53
CA PRO A 827 -26.87 10.77 19.57
C PRO A 827 -26.34 11.35 18.25
N PHE A 828 -25.26 12.15 18.26
CA PHE A 828 -24.71 12.75 17.04
C PHE A 828 -23.25 13.20 17.18
N PHE A 829 -22.47 13.12 16.09
CA PHE A 829 -21.13 13.70 15.98
C PHE A 829 -21.22 15.05 15.24
N GLU A 830 -20.93 16.18 15.89
CA GLU A 830 -20.95 17.48 15.19
C GLU A 830 -19.65 17.77 14.42
N ALA A 831 -19.73 18.67 13.44
CA ALA A 831 -18.57 19.11 12.65
C ALA A 831 -17.55 19.95 13.46
N SER A 832 -17.97 20.53 14.60
CA SER A 832 -17.13 21.41 15.42
C SER A 832 -16.71 20.79 16.77
N ALA A 833 -17.53 19.90 17.34
CA ALA A 833 -17.25 19.15 18.56
C ALA A 833 -17.62 17.68 18.34
N THR A 834 -16.70 16.76 18.65
CA THR A 834 -16.89 15.35 18.29
C THR A 834 -17.76 14.55 19.26
N PHE A 835 -17.75 14.85 20.55
CA PHE A 835 -18.56 14.12 21.55
C PHE A 835 -19.48 15.07 22.33
N THR A 836 -20.62 14.56 22.80
CA THR A 836 -21.49 15.28 23.74
C THR A 836 -20.84 15.40 25.12
N ASP A 837 -21.23 16.41 25.90
CA ASP A 837 -20.59 16.71 27.19
C ASP A 837 -20.72 15.58 28.22
N ASP A 838 -21.81 14.80 28.15
CA ASP A 838 -21.98 13.59 28.96
C ASP A 838 -20.98 12.50 28.57
N VAL A 839 -20.80 12.23 27.27
CA VAL A 839 -19.82 11.25 26.79
C VAL A 839 -18.39 11.68 27.14
N LYS A 840 -18.06 12.97 26.98
CA LYS A 840 -16.76 13.53 27.40
C LYS A 840 -16.49 13.26 28.88
N ALA A 841 -17.48 13.49 29.73
CA ALA A 841 -17.36 13.28 31.17
C ALA A 841 -17.16 11.79 31.52
N VAL A 842 -17.88 10.86 30.88
CA VAL A 842 -17.70 9.41 31.11
C VAL A 842 -16.32 8.95 30.67
N VAL A 843 -15.87 9.37 29.48
CA VAL A 843 -14.56 8.98 28.94
C VAL A 843 -13.43 9.47 29.85
N LEU A 844 -13.49 10.72 30.29
CA LEU A 844 -12.48 11.31 31.18
C LEU A 844 -12.47 10.65 32.57
N LYS A 845 -13.65 10.37 33.14
CA LYS A 845 -13.74 9.63 34.42
C LYS A 845 -13.30 8.17 34.27
N GLY A 846 -13.59 7.53 33.13
CA GLY A 846 -13.15 6.18 32.80
C GLY A 846 -11.63 6.06 32.71
N ALA A 847 -10.97 7.07 32.15
CA ALA A 847 -9.52 7.16 32.15
C ALA A 847 -8.95 7.29 33.57
N ASN A 848 -9.55 8.14 34.41
CA ASN A 848 -9.09 8.39 35.77
C ASN A 848 -9.37 7.26 36.76
N ARG A 849 -10.53 6.59 36.63
CA ARG A 849 -10.98 5.48 37.50
C ARG A 849 -10.76 4.10 36.90
N LYS A 850 -10.13 4.02 35.71
CA LYS A 850 -9.70 2.79 35.02
C LYS A 850 -10.83 1.80 34.70
N PHE A 851 -11.92 2.27 34.11
CA PHE A 851 -12.99 1.40 33.58
C PHE A 851 -13.15 1.53 32.06
N ASN A 852 -13.74 0.52 31.43
CA ASN A 852 -13.94 0.50 29.98
C ASN A 852 -15.19 1.30 29.59
N VAL A 853 -15.14 1.97 28.44
CA VAL A 853 -16.25 2.77 27.91
C VAL A 853 -16.58 2.29 26.50
N LEU A 854 -17.83 1.89 26.28
CA LEU A 854 -18.39 1.56 24.97
C LEU A 854 -19.35 2.68 24.55
N ILE A 855 -18.97 3.42 23.52
CA ILE A 855 -19.80 4.49 22.95
C ILE A 855 -20.56 3.92 21.76
N THR A 856 -21.89 4.05 21.74
CA THR A 856 -22.75 3.50 20.69
C THR A 856 -23.44 4.60 19.90
N HIS A 857 -23.30 4.57 18.58
CA HIS A 857 -23.95 5.53 17.68
C HIS A 857 -24.72 4.79 16.58
N TYR A 858 -26.00 5.11 16.44
CA TYR A 858 -26.86 4.56 15.40
C TYR A 858 -26.93 5.51 14.21
N SER A 859 -26.51 5.05 13.02
CA SER A 859 -26.56 5.86 11.80
C SER A 859 -28.00 5.94 11.28
N THR A 860 -28.68 7.05 11.55
CA THR A 860 -29.96 7.34 10.89
C THR A 860 -29.67 7.83 9.48
N SER A 861 -30.27 7.21 8.46
CA SER A 861 -30.28 7.78 7.11
C SER A 861 -30.99 9.15 7.18
N ILE A 862 -30.23 10.23 7.25
CA ILE A 862 -30.76 11.59 7.11
C ILE A 862 -31.22 11.70 5.66
N THR A 863 -32.45 11.27 5.40
CA THR A 863 -33.24 11.67 4.26
C THR A 863 -34.06 12.87 4.70
N GLY A 864 -33.55 14.07 4.39
CA GLY A 864 -34.34 15.29 4.31
C GLY A 864 -34.23 16.25 5.50
N THR A 865 -33.33 17.23 5.37
CA THR A 865 -33.69 18.65 5.41
C THR A 865 -32.81 19.42 4.43
#